data_AF-A0A423V8F9-F1
#
_entry.id   AF-A0A423V8F9-F1
#
_cell.length_a   1.000
_cell.length_b   1.000
_cell.length_c   1.000
_cell.angle_alpha   90.00
_cell.angle_beta   90.00
_cell.angle_gamma   90.00
#
_symmetry.space_group_name_H-M   'P 1'
#
loop_
_entity.id
_entity.type
_entity.pdbx_description
1 polymer ?
#
loop_
_entity_poly.entity_id
_entity_poly.type
_entity_poly.pdbx_seq_one_letter_code
_entity_poly.pdbx_strand_id
1 'polypeptide(L)'
;MMLRKASLVALGLAHATSAASVSSFPIRLETRAELNSRAANIHISSDDGVEGVISFTYGSCLDLSETDSHHLISRHVHSASKDRLVWLIPEDAFSGGCMSAWGSDGSLLGRSEPQQLASRRSRKRGVEETRKRAILKKRDSPSAIAMTNATGIDAWGPWFDGVELLQSKNLSAMDVSTAKSKKIGIVGGGMSGLMTFLSLQQAGFENLEIIEAGERLGGRVHTVYLTGGPFDYSYQEMGPMRFPYQWTSSSNETYNITDHQLVFQLAAEMNEINGHDANFSVDFIPWHQSSDNGLYYYNGIKLANGLPPTVAQVQENASLAVESVYDASSLALEDKISSLTESDELYTLIATNMFEAHKEFLESGLDGLGGDQWSEFAYMVNYLKASLNDTDIASGGYGGLSFWDTIYEGLYFSAAQWKTIDGGLNRLPLAFHPLVDNHTTMGRKIERVQFNAETEQVNLQWRSNYTETEFQNSTYDYAVVAVPFSIVKKWRLPSFPLTMSNAINNMPYEAACKVALEFKTRFWEHYENPIIGGCSTSTDIPGIGSICYPSYNINGTGPATILGSYVSDSEWGQRWASVSEDEHMEYVLQAMIEIHGDVAREQFTGKYNRRCWVLDPLESASWAAPTVGQHELYLPEYFKTHNNMIFVGEHTSYTHAWIASALESGVRGSVQLMLELGLVDEAKATVEKWMARWIEV
;
A
#
# COMPACT_ATOMS: atom_id res chain seq x y z
N MET A 1 43.50 51.46 -7.66
CA MET A 1 42.51 52.56 -7.57
C MET A 1 41.14 51.93 -7.32
N MET A 2 40.56 52.19 -6.14
CA MET A 2 39.20 51.87 -5.66
C MET A 2 38.80 50.37 -5.59
N LEU A 3 38.80 49.69 -4.44
CA LEU A 3 37.82 49.72 -3.33
C LEU A 3 36.35 49.53 -3.76
N ARG A 4 35.81 48.31 -3.57
CA ARG A 4 34.43 48.10 -3.11
C ARG A 4 34.39 46.96 -2.09
N LYS A 5 33.66 47.26 -1.01
CA LYS A 5 33.57 46.54 0.26
C LYS A 5 32.71 45.28 0.13
N ALA A 6 33.18 44.17 0.69
CA ALA A 6 32.34 43.04 1.07
C ALA A 6 31.84 43.27 2.51
N SER A 7 30.53 43.26 2.70
CA SER A 7 29.90 43.19 4.02
C SER A 7 29.61 41.73 4.33
N LEU A 8 30.38 41.13 5.24
CA LEU A 8 29.96 39.94 5.96
C LEU A 8 28.91 40.35 7.00
N VAL A 9 27.72 39.79 6.91
CA VAL A 9 26.77 39.74 8.04
C VAL A 9 26.81 38.31 8.56
N ALA A 10 27.45 38.13 9.72
CA ALA A 10 27.36 36.91 10.51
C ALA A 10 26.00 36.90 11.22
N LEU A 11 25.11 35.98 10.85
CA LEU A 11 23.98 35.62 11.70
C LEU A 11 24.47 34.62 12.75
N GLY A 12 24.61 35.10 13.98
CA GLY A 12 24.78 34.24 15.15
C GLY A 12 23.47 33.50 15.45
N LEU A 13 23.49 32.18 15.34
CA LEU A 13 22.47 31.30 15.90
C LEU A 13 22.59 31.33 17.43
N ALA A 14 21.78 32.17 18.08
CA ALA A 14 21.57 32.07 19.51
C ALA A 14 20.73 30.81 19.79
N HIS A 15 21.37 29.75 20.26
CA HIS A 15 20.67 28.66 20.96
C HIS A 15 20.15 29.22 22.28
N ALA A 16 18.88 29.63 22.29
CA ALA A 16 18.17 29.85 23.52
C ALA A 16 17.83 28.49 24.12
N THR A 17 18.70 27.97 24.99
CA THR A 17 18.30 26.95 25.97
C THR A 17 17.26 27.60 26.88
N SER A 18 15.98 27.29 26.69
CA SER A 18 14.96 27.64 27.68
C SER A 18 15.25 26.83 28.94
N ALA A 19 15.62 27.51 30.01
CA ALA A 19 15.56 26.91 31.33
C ALA A 19 14.08 26.63 31.61
N ALA A 20 13.71 25.36 31.73
CA ALA A 20 12.36 24.97 32.14
C ALA A 20 12.04 25.63 33.47
N SER A 21 11.09 26.56 33.45
CA SER A 21 10.42 27.05 34.65
C SER A 21 9.82 25.83 35.35
N VAL A 22 10.33 25.50 36.55
CA VAL A 22 9.73 24.45 37.37
C VAL A 22 8.37 24.99 37.81
N SER A 23 7.32 24.58 37.08
CA SER A 23 5.94 24.84 37.43
C SER A 23 5.72 24.45 38.90
N SER A 24 5.24 25.40 39.70
CA SER A 24 4.91 25.19 41.12
C SER A 24 3.58 24.43 41.32
N PHE A 25 2.93 24.04 40.23
CA PHE A 25 1.65 23.35 40.28
C PHE A 25 1.85 21.84 40.46
N PRO A 26 0.97 21.17 41.23
CA PRO A 26 1.08 19.74 41.48
C PRO A 26 0.80 18.88 40.23
N ILE A 27 0.21 19.45 39.17
CA ILE A 27 0.05 18.81 37.86
C ILE A 27 0.78 19.62 36.80
N ARG A 28 1.59 18.93 36.00
CA ARG A 28 2.29 19.46 34.84
C ARG A 28 1.65 18.91 33.58
N LEU A 29 1.42 19.80 32.62
CA LEU A 29 0.78 19.52 31.34
C LEU A 29 1.69 19.99 30.23
N GLU A 30 1.99 19.10 29.29
CA GLU A 30 2.80 19.43 28.13
C GLU A 30 2.33 18.67 26.89
N THR A 31 2.64 19.22 25.73
CA THR A 31 2.57 18.52 24.44
C THR A 31 4.00 18.27 23.99
N ARG A 32 4.25 17.10 23.41
CA ARG A 32 5.59 16.69 22.97
C ARG A 32 5.72 16.61 21.44
N ALA A 33 4.60 16.63 20.74
CA ALA A 33 4.52 16.68 19.29
C ALA A 33 3.98 18.03 18.82
N GLU A 34 4.29 18.41 17.58
CA GLU A 34 3.74 19.62 16.98
C GLU A 34 2.21 19.56 16.87
N LEU A 35 1.55 20.69 17.15
CA LEU A 35 0.10 20.85 17.09
C LEU A 35 -0.33 21.31 15.69
N ASN A 36 0.03 20.50 14.70
CA ASN A 36 -0.23 20.72 13.28
C ASN A 36 -1.51 20.02 12.75
N SER A 37 -2.14 19.16 13.56
CA SER A 37 -3.39 18.45 13.26
C SER A 37 -4.48 18.73 14.28
N ARG A 38 -5.71 18.21 14.09
CA ARG A 38 -6.81 18.33 15.07
C ARG A 38 -6.79 17.28 16.21
N ALA A 39 -5.79 16.41 16.27
CA ALA A 39 -5.59 15.49 17.39
C ALA A 39 -4.19 15.65 17.99
N ALA A 40 -4.07 15.52 19.30
CA ALA A 40 -2.77 15.52 20.00
C ALA A 40 -2.87 14.73 21.30
N ASN A 41 -1.74 14.19 21.78
CA ASN A 41 -1.67 13.77 23.18
C ASN A 41 -1.18 14.91 24.08
N ILE A 42 -1.77 15.00 25.27
CA ILE A 42 -1.28 15.84 26.37
C ILE A 42 -0.66 14.91 27.39
N HIS A 43 0.60 15.14 27.74
CA HIS A 43 1.34 14.39 28.74
C HIS A 43 1.09 14.99 30.11
N ILE A 44 0.71 14.14 31.05
CA ILE A 44 0.43 14.51 32.43
C ILE A 44 1.53 13.93 33.31
N SER A 45 2.12 14.79 34.15
CA SER A 45 2.86 14.34 35.33
C SER A 45 2.31 15.03 36.55
N SER A 46 2.18 14.29 37.65
CA SER A 46 1.65 14.80 38.91
C SER A 46 2.57 14.47 40.08
N ASP A 47 2.65 15.38 41.05
CA ASP A 47 3.28 15.10 42.33
C ASP A 47 2.38 14.15 43.17
N ASP A 48 2.97 13.44 44.14
CA ASP A 48 2.24 12.47 44.98
C ASP A 48 1.09 13.14 45.75
N GLY A 49 -0.10 12.50 45.76
CA GLY A 49 -1.24 12.91 46.59
C GLY A 49 -2.32 13.75 45.89
N VAL A 50 -2.24 13.96 44.57
CA VAL A 50 -3.35 14.52 43.78
C VAL A 50 -4.38 13.44 43.49
N GLU A 51 -5.50 13.46 44.22
CA GLU A 51 -6.61 12.53 44.04
C GLU A 51 -7.92 13.25 43.75
N GLY A 52 -8.79 12.64 42.94
CA GLY A 52 -10.13 13.14 42.66
C GLY A 52 -10.43 13.28 41.17
N VAL A 53 -11.61 13.85 40.88
CA VAL A 53 -12.00 14.18 39.50
C VAL A 53 -11.33 15.47 39.10
N ILE A 54 -10.63 15.45 37.97
CA ILE A 54 -9.93 16.60 37.41
C ILE A 54 -10.55 16.96 36.07
N SER A 55 -10.86 18.25 35.90
CA SER A 55 -11.27 18.81 34.62
C SER A 55 -10.06 19.41 33.93
N PHE A 56 -9.80 18.97 32.69
CA PHE A 56 -8.75 19.53 31.84
C PHE A 56 -9.41 20.39 30.76
N THR A 57 -9.00 21.66 30.65
CA THR A 57 -9.55 22.61 29.69
C THR A 57 -8.47 23.27 28.86
N TYR A 58 -8.86 23.85 27.71
CA TYR A 58 -8.04 24.76 26.94
C TYR A 58 -8.70 26.13 26.88
N GLY A 59 -7.94 27.20 27.04
CA GLY A 59 -8.46 28.56 27.07
C GLY A 59 -7.36 29.61 27.17
N SER A 60 -7.71 30.81 27.64
CA SER A 60 -6.72 31.84 27.89
C SER A 60 -5.81 31.42 29.03
N CYS A 61 -4.52 31.73 28.94
CA CYS A 61 -3.58 31.51 30.04
C CYS A 61 -3.91 32.35 31.29
N LEU A 62 -4.86 33.27 31.18
CA LEU A 62 -5.36 34.13 32.26
C LEU A 62 -6.68 33.64 32.86
N ASP A 63 -7.26 32.55 32.35
CA ASP A 63 -8.54 32.03 32.88
C ASP A 63 -8.41 31.70 34.37
N LEU A 64 -9.40 32.11 35.15
CA LEU A 64 -9.41 31.97 36.61
C LEU A 64 -10.36 30.87 37.08
N SER A 65 -11.24 30.39 36.21
CA SER A 65 -12.17 29.29 36.48
C SER A 65 -12.33 28.36 35.27
N GLU A 66 -12.81 27.14 35.51
CA GLU A 66 -13.12 26.17 34.45
C GLU A 66 -14.11 26.74 33.42
N THR A 67 -15.09 27.53 33.86
CA THR A 67 -16.15 28.11 33.00
C THR A 67 -15.67 29.21 32.08
N ASP A 68 -14.51 29.82 32.35
CA ASP A 68 -13.93 30.84 31.48
C ASP A 68 -13.22 30.24 30.26
N SER A 69 -12.95 28.93 30.31
CA SER A 69 -12.20 28.25 29.27
C SER A 69 -12.93 28.20 27.93
N HIS A 70 -12.16 28.11 26.85
CA HIS A 70 -12.73 27.98 25.50
C HIS A 70 -13.44 26.64 25.33
N HIS A 71 -12.82 25.55 25.79
CA HIS A 71 -13.44 24.22 25.74
C HIS A 71 -12.86 23.27 26.79
N LEU A 72 -13.69 22.30 27.18
CA LEU A 72 -13.27 21.13 27.96
C LEU A 72 -12.52 20.16 27.04
N ILE A 73 -11.36 19.69 27.50
CA ILE A 73 -10.58 18.63 26.85
C ILE A 73 -11.06 17.28 27.36
N SER A 74 -11.05 17.09 28.68
CA SER A 74 -11.50 15.85 29.33
C SER A 74 -11.87 16.12 30.78
N ARG A 75 -12.77 15.29 31.33
CA ARG A 75 -12.99 15.18 32.77
C ARG A 75 -12.92 13.71 33.17
N HIS A 76 -12.05 13.36 34.11
CA HIS A 76 -11.96 11.99 34.62
C HIS A 76 -11.37 11.94 36.03
N VAL A 77 -11.50 10.79 36.70
CA VAL A 77 -10.79 10.51 37.95
C VAL A 77 -9.32 10.36 37.61
N HIS A 78 -8.50 11.29 38.11
CA HIS A 78 -7.05 11.24 37.93
C HIS A 78 -6.47 10.07 38.73
N SER A 79 -5.60 9.32 38.09
CA SER A 79 -4.82 8.25 38.72
C SER A 79 -3.38 8.35 38.23
N ALA A 80 -2.41 8.01 39.08
CA ALA A 80 -1.00 8.04 38.72
C ALA A 80 -0.64 7.19 37.48
N SER A 81 -1.48 6.21 37.13
CA SER A 81 -1.32 5.37 35.94
C SER A 81 -1.78 6.02 34.62
N LYS A 82 -2.60 7.09 34.67
CA LYS A 82 -3.08 7.77 33.45
C LYS A 82 -2.16 8.94 33.15
N ASP A 83 -1.22 8.70 32.25
CA ASP A 83 -0.13 9.63 31.93
C ASP A 83 -0.40 10.45 30.66
N ARG A 84 -1.45 10.15 29.89
CA ARG A 84 -1.82 10.94 28.70
C ARG A 84 -3.32 11.18 28.52
N LEU A 85 -3.64 12.32 27.92
CA LEU A 85 -4.98 12.65 27.40
C LEU A 85 -5.00 12.61 25.88
N VAL A 86 -6.18 12.34 25.32
CA VAL A 86 -6.47 12.66 23.91
C VAL A 86 -7.08 14.05 23.86
N TRP A 87 -6.46 14.95 23.11
CA TRP A 87 -6.99 16.28 22.86
C TRP A 87 -7.44 16.39 21.41
N LEU A 88 -8.76 16.45 21.24
CA LEU A 88 -9.40 16.76 19.97
C LEU A 88 -9.60 18.27 19.88
N ILE A 89 -8.81 18.92 19.04
CA ILE A 89 -8.70 20.38 18.97
C ILE A 89 -9.84 20.93 18.10
N PRO A 90 -10.77 21.74 18.66
CA PRO A 90 -11.83 22.37 17.89
C PRO A 90 -11.30 23.30 16.79
N GLU A 91 -12.06 23.47 15.70
CA GLU A 91 -11.65 24.30 14.55
C GLU A 91 -11.52 25.80 14.88
N ASP A 92 -12.18 26.24 15.93
CA ASP A 92 -12.16 27.59 16.47
C ASP A 92 -11.11 27.80 17.57
N ALA A 93 -10.37 26.75 17.97
CA ALA A 93 -9.26 26.89 18.90
C ALA A 93 -8.18 27.86 18.37
N PHE A 94 -7.81 28.82 19.22
CA PHE A 94 -6.83 29.87 18.94
C PHE A 94 -5.44 29.49 19.45
N SER A 95 -4.38 30.01 18.80
CA SER A 95 -2.98 29.81 19.24
C SER A 95 -2.61 30.72 20.41
N GLY A 96 -1.71 30.29 21.28
CA GLY A 96 -1.23 31.04 22.45
C GLY A 96 -2.09 30.87 23.70
N GLY A 97 -3.08 29.98 23.68
CA GLY A 97 -3.84 29.57 24.87
C GLY A 97 -3.09 28.54 25.71
N CYS A 98 -3.57 28.27 26.92
CA CYS A 98 -2.97 27.29 27.83
C CYS A 98 -3.94 26.16 28.13
N MET A 99 -3.38 24.96 28.36
CA MET A 99 -4.10 23.85 28.98
C MET A 99 -4.11 24.05 30.49
N SER A 100 -5.24 23.81 31.14
CA SER A 100 -5.39 23.95 32.59
C SER A 100 -6.03 22.70 33.20
N ALA A 101 -5.56 22.30 34.38
CA ALA A 101 -6.15 21.24 35.19
C ALA A 101 -6.84 21.87 36.41
N TRP A 102 -8.10 21.51 36.63
CA TRP A 102 -8.94 22.06 37.70
C TRP A 102 -9.39 20.95 38.64
N GLY A 103 -9.25 21.17 39.95
CA GLY A 103 -9.79 20.28 40.97
C GLY A 103 -11.31 20.40 41.07
N SER A 104 -11.95 19.41 41.69
CA SER A 104 -13.41 19.41 41.88
C SER A 104 -13.94 20.58 42.72
N ASP A 105 -13.07 21.22 43.50
CA ASP A 105 -13.35 22.43 44.28
C ASP A 105 -13.16 23.73 43.48
N GLY A 106 -12.78 23.63 42.20
CA GLY A 106 -12.48 24.75 41.32
C GLY A 106 -11.06 25.30 41.43
N SER A 107 -10.20 24.68 42.24
CA SER A 107 -8.79 25.09 42.37
C SER A 107 -8.00 24.80 41.10
N LEU A 108 -7.07 25.68 40.73
CA LEU A 108 -6.15 25.47 39.61
C LEU A 108 -5.01 24.56 40.07
N LEU A 109 -4.99 23.32 39.57
CA LEU A 109 -4.02 22.28 39.92
C LEU A 109 -2.86 22.19 38.93
N GLY A 110 -2.98 22.79 37.75
CA GLY A 110 -1.95 22.74 36.71
C GLY A 110 -2.23 23.72 35.58
N ARG A 111 -1.18 24.29 34.99
CA ARG A 111 -1.25 25.10 33.77
C ARG A 111 -0.02 24.84 32.91
N SER A 112 -0.25 24.59 31.62
CA SER A 112 0.83 24.42 30.64
C SER A 112 1.44 25.76 30.26
N GLU A 113 2.58 25.71 29.57
CA GLU A 113 3.03 26.83 28.73
C GLU A 113 2.01 27.13 27.60
N PRO A 114 2.01 28.34 27.03
CA PRO A 114 1.16 28.69 25.90
C PRO A 114 1.39 27.76 24.69
N GLN A 115 0.33 27.14 24.21
CA GLN A 115 0.36 26.19 23.10
C GLN A 115 0.36 26.92 21.76
N GLN A 116 1.33 26.59 20.91
CA GLN A 116 1.39 27.11 19.56
C GLN A 116 0.63 26.19 18.61
N LEU A 117 -0.58 26.60 18.24
CA LEU A 117 -1.35 25.90 17.22
C LEU A 117 -0.91 26.40 15.85
N ALA A 118 -0.68 25.48 14.92
CA ALA A 118 -0.47 25.80 13.52
C ALA A 118 -1.57 26.76 12.99
N SER A 119 -1.23 27.62 12.02
CA SER A 119 -2.19 28.62 11.52
C SER A 119 -3.48 27.95 11.05
N ARG A 120 -4.64 28.62 11.15
CA ARG A 120 -5.90 28.06 10.63
C ARG A 120 -5.74 27.55 9.21
N ARG A 121 -4.91 28.19 8.37
CA ARG A 121 -4.55 27.80 6.99
C ARG A 121 -3.64 26.57 6.88
N SER A 122 -2.70 26.39 7.81
CA SER A 122 -1.82 25.21 7.83
C SER A 122 -2.47 24.00 8.53
N ARG A 123 -3.43 24.24 9.44
CA ARG A 123 -4.46 23.27 9.84
C ARG A 123 -5.54 23.05 8.74
N LYS A 124 -5.48 23.81 7.64
CA LYS A 124 -6.41 23.84 6.49
C LYS A 124 -5.68 23.65 5.15
N ARG A 125 -4.48 23.07 5.08
CA ARG A 125 -3.75 22.98 3.81
C ARG A 125 -4.44 22.09 2.75
N GLY A 126 -5.69 21.65 3.00
CA GLY A 126 -6.68 21.17 2.01
C GLY A 126 -8.06 21.87 2.00
N VAL A 127 -8.21 23.17 2.32
CA VAL A 127 -9.55 23.82 2.49
C VAL A 127 -9.83 25.07 1.63
N GLU A 128 -8.85 25.74 1.01
CA GLU A 128 -9.09 27.12 0.54
C GLU A 128 -9.47 27.33 -0.94
N GLU A 129 -9.33 26.34 -1.83
CA GLU A 129 -9.74 26.51 -3.25
C GLU A 129 -11.21 26.18 -3.55
N THR A 130 -11.85 25.32 -2.76
CA THR A 130 -13.17 24.75 -3.10
C THR A 130 -14.37 25.60 -2.67
N ARG A 131 -14.15 26.59 -1.78
CA ARG A 131 -15.24 27.40 -1.18
C ARG A 131 -16.02 28.25 -2.18
N LYS A 132 -15.52 28.43 -3.41
CA LYS A 132 -16.19 29.22 -4.45
C LYS A 132 -17.21 28.45 -5.30
N ARG A 133 -17.26 27.10 -5.26
CA ARG A 133 -18.12 26.30 -6.16
C ARG A 133 -19.39 25.70 -5.52
N ALA A 134 -19.48 25.61 -4.19
CA ALA A 134 -20.59 24.94 -3.49
C ALA A 134 -21.88 25.78 -3.27
N ILE A 135 -22.00 26.98 -3.84
CA ILE A 135 -23.17 27.87 -3.60
C ILE A 135 -24.38 27.56 -4.52
N LEU A 136 -24.31 26.55 -5.39
CA LEU A 136 -25.40 26.24 -6.32
C LEU A 136 -25.79 24.75 -6.30
N LYS A 137 -26.61 24.35 -5.31
CA LYS A 137 -27.75 23.40 -5.44
C LYS A 137 -28.19 22.89 -4.05
N LYS A 138 -29.30 23.45 -3.55
CA LYS A 138 -30.09 22.88 -2.44
C LYS A 138 -31.25 22.07 -3.02
N ARG A 139 -31.49 20.85 -2.53
CA ARG A 139 -32.83 20.27 -2.37
C ARG A 139 -32.85 19.04 -1.46
N ASP A 140 -33.94 18.94 -0.70
CA ASP A 140 -34.20 18.04 0.44
C ASP A 140 -34.27 16.54 0.12
N SER A 141 -33.64 15.71 0.98
CA SER A 141 -34.07 14.34 1.33
C SER A 141 -33.38 13.89 2.64
N PRO A 142 -34.06 13.26 3.62
CA PRO A 142 -33.50 12.96 4.94
C PRO A 142 -32.79 11.59 5.05
N SER A 143 -32.08 11.14 4.01
CA SER A 143 -31.27 9.89 4.03
C SER A 143 -30.10 9.89 3.06
N ALA A 144 -29.51 11.07 2.80
CA ALA A 144 -28.27 11.20 2.06
C ALA A 144 -27.21 11.86 2.95
N ILE A 145 -26.12 11.14 3.20
CA ILE A 145 -24.95 11.67 3.89
C ILE A 145 -24.27 12.62 2.90
N ALA A 146 -24.29 13.92 3.21
CA ALA A 146 -23.58 14.92 2.44
C ALA A 146 -22.10 14.90 2.87
N MET A 147 -21.24 14.39 1.99
CA MET A 147 -19.77 14.36 2.12
C MET A 147 -19.22 15.79 1.99
N THR A 148 -18.64 16.37 3.05
CA THR A 148 -17.88 17.63 2.97
C THR A 148 -16.74 17.69 3.99
N ASN A 149 -15.66 18.42 3.68
CA ASN A 149 -14.42 18.65 4.46
C ASN A 149 -14.60 19.34 5.84
N ALA A 150 -15.73 19.18 6.53
CA ALA A 150 -16.05 19.81 7.81
C ALA A 150 -15.66 18.97 9.05
N THR A 151 -15.34 17.68 8.88
CA THR A 151 -14.99 16.78 9.99
C THR A 151 -13.53 16.35 10.00
N GLY A 152 -12.76 16.76 8.99
CA GLY A 152 -11.31 16.68 9.02
C GLY A 152 -10.73 15.38 8.53
N ILE A 153 -11.52 14.47 7.94
CA ILE A 153 -11.03 13.26 7.27
C ILE A 153 -11.80 12.95 6.00
N ASP A 154 -11.05 12.46 5.03
CA ASP A 154 -11.42 12.13 3.68
C ASP A 154 -11.30 10.62 3.50
N ALA A 155 -12.43 9.92 3.44
CA ALA A 155 -12.46 8.47 3.22
C ALA A 155 -11.89 8.06 1.84
N TRP A 156 -11.57 9.05 1.00
CA TRP A 156 -10.99 8.94 -0.32
C TRP A 156 -9.56 9.47 -0.39
N GLY A 157 -9.04 10.00 0.74
CA GLY A 157 -7.66 10.43 0.93
C GLY A 157 -6.85 9.38 1.72
N PRO A 158 -5.64 9.72 2.17
CA PRO A 158 -4.68 8.73 2.67
C PRO A 158 -5.04 8.00 3.97
N TRP A 159 -6.04 8.49 4.71
CA TRP A 159 -6.30 8.00 6.07
C TRP A 159 -7.78 8.03 6.46
N PHE A 160 -8.18 7.05 7.26
CA PHE A 160 -9.49 6.92 7.90
C PHE A 160 -9.71 7.92 9.04
N ASP A 161 -10.97 8.19 9.42
CA ASP A 161 -11.32 9.28 10.34
C ASP A 161 -10.83 9.07 11.79
N GLY A 162 -9.53 9.22 12.05
CA GLY A 162 -8.94 9.21 13.39
C GLY A 162 -9.57 10.17 14.40
N VAL A 163 -10.06 11.35 13.99
CA VAL A 163 -10.73 12.29 14.91
C VAL A 163 -12.13 11.78 15.25
N GLU A 164 -12.95 11.44 14.26
CA GLU A 164 -14.27 10.83 14.44
C GLU A 164 -14.18 9.49 15.17
N LEU A 165 -13.16 8.68 14.88
CA LEU A 165 -12.86 7.45 15.60
C LEU A 165 -12.65 7.75 17.08
N LEU A 166 -11.73 8.65 17.41
CA LEU A 166 -11.46 9.05 18.79
C LEU A 166 -12.70 9.67 19.46
N GLN A 167 -13.49 10.46 18.73
CA GLN A 167 -14.78 11.00 19.21
C GLN A 167 -15.77 9.87 19.54
N SER A 168 -15.93 8.89 18.64
CA SER A 168 -16.85 7.76 18.79
C SER A 168 -16.46 6.84 19.95
N LYS A 169 -15.15 6.71 20.21
CA LYS A 169 -14.61 5.90 21.32
C LYS A 169 -14.68 6.62 22.66
N ASN A 170 -14.85 7.95 22.67
CA ASN A 170 -14.87 8.78 23.87
C ASN A 170 -13.65 8.55 24.78
N LEU A 171 -12.48 8.33 24.17
CA LEU A 171 -11.22 8.12 24.88
C LEU A 171 -10.71 9.45 25.42
N SER A 172 -10.74 9.62 26.73
CA SER A 172 -10.42 10.90 27.34
C SER A 172 -9.06 10.92 28.05
N ALA A 173 -8.65 9.79 28.62
CA ALA A 173 -7.37 9.60 29.29
C ALA A 173 -6.94 8.14 29.20
N MET A 174 -5.64 7.90 29.00
CA MET A 174 -5.08 6.57 28.81
C MET A 174 -3.88 6.34 29.71
N ASP A 175 -3.64 5.07 29.96
CA ASP A 175 -2.38 4.54 30.49
C ASP A 175 -1.61 3.95 29.31
N VAL A 176 -0.51 4.60 28.95
CA VAL A 176 0.32 4.20 27.80
C VAL A 176 0.91 2.81 28.00
N SER A 177 1.30 2.46 29.22
CA SER A 177 1.88 1.15 29.52
C SER A 177 0.86 0.04 29.32
N THR A 178 -0.37 0.24 29.83
CA THR A 178 -1.49 -0.68 29.60
C THR A 178 -1.80 -0.81 28.11
N ALA A 179 -1.84 0.31 27.36
CA ALA A 179 -2.08 0.29 25.92
C ALA A 179 -1.01 -0.51 25.13
N LYS A 180 0.27 -0.32 25.44
CA LYS A 180 1.38 -0.99 24.75
C LYS A 180 1.58 -2.46 25.15
N SER A 181 1.04 -2.85 26.31
CA SER A 181 1.04 -4.24 26.79
C SER A 181 -0.06 -5.13 26.19
N LYS A 182 -1.00 -4.54 25.43
CA LYS A 182 -2.08 -5.27 24.76
C LYS A 182 -1.54 -6.39 23.90
N LYS A 183 -2.18 -7.56 23.95
CA LYS A 183 -1.79 -8.73 23.17
C LYS A 183 -2.39 -8.64 21.77
N ILE A 184 -1.54 -8.48 20.76
CA ILE A 184 -1.94 -8.28 19.36
C ILE A 184 -1.58 -9.51 18.53
N GLY A 185 -2.57 -10.09 17.86
CA GLY A 185 -2.38 -11.19 16.91
C GLY A 185 -2.33 -10.67 15.48
N ILE A 186 -1.22 -10.86 14.77
CA ILE A 186 -1.07 -10.48 13.36
C ILE A 186 -1.23 -11.76 12.53
N VAL A 187 -2.34 -11.89 11.82
CA VAL A 187 -2.65 -13.11 11.05
C VAL A 187 -2.17 -12.94 9.61
N GLY A 188 -1.11 -13.66 9.26
CA GLY A 188 -0.42 -13.61 7.96
C GLY A 188 0.95 -12.94 8.05
N GLY A 189 2.01 -13.69 7.74
CA GLY A 189 3.41 -13.25 7.64
C GLY A 189 3.81 -12.74 6.25
N GLY A 190 2.85 -12.21 5.48
CA GLY A 190 3.09 -11.48 4.24
C GLY A 190 3.58 -10.05 4.48
N MET A 191 3.84 -9.29 3.40
CA MET A 191 4.43 -7.94 3.52
C MET A 191 3.59 -6.97 4.37
N SER A 192 2.26 -7.03 4.31
CA SER A 192 1.39 -6.19 5.15
C SER A 192 1.49 -6.55 6.63
N GLY A 193 1.47 -7.84 6.98
CA GLY A 193 1.62 -8.30 8.36
C GLY A 193 3.01 -8.00 8.94
N LEU A 194 4.07 -8.20 8.13
CA LEU A 194 5.44 -7.84 8.49
C LEU A 194 5.60 -6.33 8.72
N MET A 195 5.00 -5.52 7.86
CA MET A 195 4.99 -4.07 8.02
C MET A 195 4.24 -3.64 9.29
N THR A 196 3.08 -4.24 9.56
CA THR A 196 2.34 -4.00 10.80
C THR A 196 3.17 -4.35 12.03
N PHE A 197 3.85 -5.49 12.04
CA PHE A 197 4.72 -5.88 13.15
C PHE A 197 5.81 -4.84 13.39
N LEU A 198 6.52 -4.45 12.33
CA LEU A 198 7.60 -3.45 12.43
C LEU A 198 7.09 -2.11 12.96
N SER A 199 5.97 -1.60 12.43
CA SER A 199 5.39 -0.33 12.88
C SER A 199 4.96 -0.36 14.35
N LEU A 200 4.29 -1.42 14.79
CA LEU A 200 3.86 -1.56 16.19
C LEU A 200 5.05 -1.75 17.13
N GLN A 201 6.04 -2.56 16.76
CA GLN A 201 7.24 -2.76 17.57
C GLN A 201 8.02 -1.43 17.72
N GLN A 202 8.17 -0.66 16.64
CA GLN A 202 8.82 0.66 16.69
C GLN A 202 8.03 1.69 17.52
N ALA A 203 6.72 1.55 17.61
CA ALA A 203 5.88 2.34 18.52
C ALA A 203 5.96 1.86 19.99
N GLY A 204 6.66 0.75 20.26
CA GLY A 204 6.93 0.23 21.60
C GLY A 204 5.89 -0.77 22.11
N PHE A 205 5.12 -1.42 21.23
CA PHE A 205 4.27 -2.55 21.63
C PHE A 205 5.13 -3.77 21.97
N GLU A 206 4.77 -4.46 23.05
CA GLU A 206 5.62 -5.53 23.62
C GLU A 206 5.09 -6.94 23.32
N ASN A 207 3.78 -7.09 23.15
CA ASN A 207 3.10 -8.39 23.08
C ASN A 207 2.49 -8.64 21.70
N LEU A 208 3.37 -8.86 20.73
CA LEU A 208 3.03 -9.11 19.32
C LEU A 208 3.30 -10.58 18.97
N GLU A 209 2.34 -11.22 18.30
CA GLU A 209 2.49 -12.57 17.72
C GLU A 209 2.07 -12.56 16.25
N ILE A 210 2.95 -12.97 15.35
CA ILE A 210 2.64 -13.26 13.95
C ILE A 210 2.19 -14.72 13.85
N ILE A 211 1.05 -14.95 13.20
CA ILE A 211 0.48 -16.27 12.96
C ILE A 211 0.48 -16.50 11.45
N GLU A 212 1.38 -17.36 10.98
CA GLU A 212 1.57 -17.65 9.56
C GLU A 212 1.09 -19.07 9.25
N ALA A 213 0.32 -19.21 8.16
CA ALA A 213 -0.27 -20.48 7.78
C ALA A 213 0.72 -21.41 7.04
N GLY A 214 1.65 -20.82 6.30
CA GLY A 214 2.74 -21.50 5.63
C GLY A 214 3.99 -21.66 6.52
N GLU A 215 5.07 -22.07 5.87
CA GLU A 215 6.39 -22.31 6.49
C GLU A 215 7.42 -21.24 6.09
N ARG A 216 6.96 -20.10 5.57
CA ARG A 216 7.81 -19.04 5.03
C ARG A 216 7.15 -17.67 5.18
N LEU A 217 7.97 -16.65 5.45
CA LEU A 217 7.56 -15.25 5.37
C LEU A 217 7.42 -14.77 3.93
N GLY A 218 6.49 -13.85 3.69
CA GLY A 218 6.39 -13.06 2.45
C GLY A 218 5.15 -13.31 1.60
N GLY A 219 4.37 -14.36 1.86
CA GLY A 219 3.14 -14.66 1.11
C GLY A 219 3.37 -14.68 -0.41
N ARG A 220 2.72 -13.76 -1.12
CA ARG A 220 2.87 -13.55 -2.58
C ARG A 220 4.26 -13.12 -3.06
N VAL A 221 5.14 -12.62 -2.20
CA VAL A 221 6.55 -12.42 -2.56
C VAL A 221 7.21 -13.78 -2.68
N HIS A 222 7.53 -14.22 -3.90
CA HIS A 222 7.99 -15.58 -4.16
C HIS A 222 9.01 -15.66 -5.30
N THR A 223 10.29 -15.67 -4.95
CA THR A 223 11.39 -16.07 -5.84
C THR A 223 11.56 -17.58 -5.81
N VAL A 224 11.80 -18.22 -6.96
CA VAL A 224 12.22 -19.63 -7.04
C VAL A 224 13.66 -19.73 -7.54
N TYR A 225 14.50 -20.47 -6.81
CA TYR A 225 15.88 -20.77 -7.20
C TYR A 225 15.92 -22.18 -7.82
N LEU A 226 16.30 -22.31 -9.09
CA LEU A 226 16.31 -23.59 -9.82
C LEU A 226 17.65 -24.31 -9.68
N THR A 227 18.75 -23.57 -9.81
CA THR A 227 20.10 -24.03 -9.51
C THR A 227 20.77 -23.11 -8.51
N GLY A 228 21.30 -23.69 -7.43
CA GLY A 228 22.03 -22.94 -6.41
C GLY A 228 21.11 -22.08 -5.54
N GLY A 229 21.62 -20.92 -5.13
CA GLY A 229 20.94 -19.94 -4.29
C GLY A 229 20.86 -18.54 -4.92
N PRO A 230 20.62 -17.50 -4.09
CA PRO A 230 20.40 -16.13 -4.53
C PRO A 230 21.43 -15.60 -5.52
N PHE A 231 22.71 -15.88 -5.28
CA PHE A 231 23.81 -15.31 -6.05
C PHE A 231 24.41 -16.29 -7.07
N ASP A 232 23.75 -17.43 -7.30
CA ASP A 232 24.02 -18.31 -8.44
C ASP A 232 23.20 -17.89 -9.68
N TYR A 233 22.30 -16.91 -9.52
CA TYR A 233 21.55 -16.22 -10.59
C TYR A 233 20.71 -17.10 -11.53
N SER A 234 20.45 -18.34 -11.11
CA SER A 234 19.47 -19.23 -11.70
C SER A 234 18.19 -19.21 -10.87
N TYR A 235 17.45 -18.11 -10.98
CA TYR A 235 16.19 -17.92 -10.29
C TYR A 235 15.18 -17.21 -11.17
N GLN A 236 13.91 -17.20 -10.76
CA GLN A 236 12.92 -16.31 -11.36
C GLN A 236 11.85 -15.90 -10.36
N GLU A 237 11.24 -14.75 -10.61
CA GLU A 237 10.21 -14.17 -9.75
C GLU A 237 8.82 -14.70 -10.12
N MET A 238 8.29 -15.56 -9.25
CA MET A 238 6.98 -16.18 -9.42
C MET A 238 5.85 -15.32 -8.81
N GLY A 239 6.20 -14.33 -7.99
CA GLY A 239 5.31 -13.29 -7.49
C GLY A 239 5.57 -11.92 -8.13
N PRO A 240 5.66 -10.83 -7.35
CA PRO A 240 6.15 -9.54 -7.86
C PRO A 240 7.59 -9.68 -8.36
N MET A 241 8.00 -8.83 -9.31
CA MET A 241 9.34 -8.95 -9.94
C MET A 241 10.11 -7.64 -10.08
N ARG A 242 9.44 -6.49 -9.93
CA ARG A 242 9.98 -5.17 -10.22
C ARG A 242 9.22 -4.08 -9.49
N PHE A 243 9.85 -2.92 -9.38
CA PHE A 243 9.31 -1.71 -8.76
C PHE A 243 9.52 -0.52 -9.69
N PRO A 244 8.47 0.24 -10.05
CA PRO A 244 8.65 1.52 -10.71
C PRO A 244 9.35 2.48 -9.74
N TYR A 245 10.28 3.30 -10.26
CA TYR A 245 11.13 4.16 -9.44
C TYR A 245 10.93 5.64 -9.77
N GLN A 246 11.01 5.98 -11.06
CA GLN A 246 10.87 7.36 -11.54
C GLN A 246 10.07 7.38 -12.84
N TRP A 247 9.25 8.41 -13.00
CA TRP A 247 8.52 8.72 -14.23
C TRP A 247 9.05 10.04 -14.80
N THR A 248 9.03 10.17 -16.13
CA THR A 248 9.48 11.37 -16.84
C THR A 248 8.36 11.88 -17.74
N SER A 249 7.96 13.13 -17.55
CA SER A 249 6.89 13.79 -18.31
C SER A 249 7.29 14.05 -19.76
N SER A 250 6.31 14.41 -20.60
CA SER A 250 6.56 14.83 -21.98
C SER A 250 7.43 16.10 -22.08
N SER A 251 7.43 16.93 -21.03
CA SER A 251 8.29 18.11 -20.87
C SER A 251 9.70 17.80 -20.35
N ASN A 252 10.06 16.51 -20.21
CA ASN A 252 11.35 16.02 -19.73
C ASN A 252 11.65 16.39 -18.26
N GLU A 253 10.61 16.56 -17.44
CA GLU A 253 10.71 16.67 -15.98
C GLU A 253 10.58 15.28 -15.36
N THR A 254 11.39 14.98 -14.33
CA THR A 254 11.43 13.64 -13.71
C THR A 254 10.91 13.69 -12.28
N TYR A 255 9.97 12.81 -11.99
CA TYR A 255 9.33 12.66 -10.69
C TYR A 255 9.66 11.28 -10.10
N ASN A 256 9.94 11.24 -8.81
CA ASN A 256 9.89 9.98 -8.08
C ASN A 256 8.44 9.54 -7.99
N ILE A 257 8.18 8.24 -8.16
CA ILE A 257 6.87 7.66 -7.87
C ILE A 257 6.83 7.43 -6.36
N THR A 258 6.08 8.27 -5.64
CA THR A 258 6.27 8.52 -4.21
C THR A 258 5.76 7.38 -3.31
N ASP A 259 4.64 6.75 -3.65
CA ASP A 259 4.07 5.61 -2.94
C ASP A 259 4.98 4.38 -2.98
N HIS A 260 5.70 4.15 -4.08
CA HIS A 260 6.72 3.11 -4.18
C HIS A 260 7.99 3.40 -3.36
N GLN A 261 8.23 4.64 -2.92
CA GLN A 261 9.41 4.96 -2.10
C GLN A 261 9.40 4.23 -0.77
N LEU A 262 8.22 3.88 -0.25
CA LEU A 262 8.05 3.07 0.96
C LEU A 262 8.79 1.72 0.87
N VAL A 263 8.85 1.10 -0.33
CA VAL A 263 9.57 -0.16 -0.53
C VAL A 263 11.07 0.03 -0.36
N PHE A 264 11.64 1.07 -0.96
CA PHE A 264 13.08 1.36 -0.87
C PHE A 264 13.47 1.80 0.53
N GLN A 265 12.61 2.58 1.20
CA GLN A 265 12.79 2.96 2.59
C GLN A 265 12.78 1.73 3.51
N LEU A 266 11.83 0.81 3.33
CA LEU A 266 11.76 -0.41 4.15
C LEU A 266 13.03 -1.23 4.04
N ALA A 267 13.51 -1.47 2.82
CA ALA A 267 14.76 -2.18 2.60
C ALA A 267 15.95 -1.50 3.29
N ALA A 268 16.07 -0.18 3.21
CA ALA A 268 17.12 0.57 3.90
C ALA A 268 17.01 0.43 5.43
N GLU A 269 15.80 0.51 5.99
CA GLU A 269 15.56 0.29 7.42
C GLU A 269 15.96 -1.14 7.84
N MET A 270 15.57 -2.16 7.08
CA MET A 270 15.91 -3.55 7.39
C MET A 270 17.42 -3.80 7.29
N ASN A 271 18.11 -3.17 6.34
CA ASN A 271 19.57 -3.23 6.25
C ASN A 271 20.23 -2.63 7.50
N GLU A 272 19.76 -1.47 7.97
CA GLU A 272 20.27 -0.86 9.20
C GLU A 272 19.99 -1.71 10.45
N ILE A 273 18.76 -2.23 10.60
CA ILE A 273 18.37 -3.10 11.73
C ILE A 273 19.25 -4.36 11.78
N ASN A 274 19.54 -4.94 10.61
CA ASN A 274 20.37 -6.14 10.48
C ASN A 274 21.88 -5.84 10.49
N GLY A 275 22.30 -4.58 10.70
CA GLY A 275 23.71 -4.19 10.69
C GLY A 275 24.41 -4.47 9.36
N HIS A 276 23.67 -4.42 8.26
CA HIS A 276 24.12 -4.73 6.90
C HIS A 276 24.69 -6.16 6.73
N ASP A 277 24.15 -7.14 7.48
CA ASP A 277 24.49 -8.56 7.28
C ASP A 277 24.14 -9.01 5.85
N ALA A 278 25.13 -9.54 5.13
CA ALA A 278 24.98 -10.00 3.74
C ALA A 278 23.94 -11.13 3.56
N ASN A 279 23.59 -11.87 4.61
CA ASN A 279 22.53 -12.88 4.54
C ASN A 279 21.12 -12.24 4.48
N PHE A 280 20.98 -11.02 5.00
CA PHE A 280 19.71 -10.32 5.14
C PHE A 280 19.67 -8.97 4.39
N SER A 281 20.74 -8.60 3.69
CA SER A 281 20.79 -7.35 2.93
C SER A 281 19.78 -7.33 1.78
N VAL A 282 19.11 -6.21 1.59
CA VAL A 282 18.20 -5.98 0.47
C VAL A 282 18.82 -4.92 -0.42
N ASP A 283 19.39 -5.37 -1.53
CA ASP A 283 20.13 -4.53 -2.47
C ASP A 283 19.34 -4.39 -3.78
N PHE A 284 19.03 -3.15 -4.16
CA PHE A 284 18.32 -2.88 -5.42
C PHE A 284 19.29 -2.74 -6.57
N ILE A 285 18.91 -3.35 -7.69
CA ILE A 285 19.59 -3.25 -8.99
C ILE A 285 18.60 -2.74 -10.05
N PRO A 286 19.09 -2.17 -11.16
CA PRO A 286 18.22 -1.76 -12.26
C PRO A 286 17.39 -2.92 -12.79
N TRP A 287 16.13 -2.64 -13.13
CA TRP A 287 15.30 -3.53 -13.92
C TRP A 287 15.16 -2.97 -15.34
N HIS A 288 15.44 -3.80 -16.34
CA HIS A 288 15.19 -3.46 -17.74
C HIS A 288 13.73 -3.77 -18.05
N GLN A 289 12.90 -2.74 -18.18
CA GLN A 289 11.47 -2.91 -18.46
C GLN A 289 11.22 -3.41 -19.88
N SER A 290 11.89 -2.79 -20.84
CA SER A 290 11.80 -3.10 -22.26
C SER A 290 13.17 -3.39 -22.86
N SER A 291 13.17 -4.10 -23.98
CA SER A 291 14.33 -4.31 -24.82
C SER A 291 13.93 -4.15 -26.29
N ASP A 292 14.58 -3.23 -26.98
CA ASP A 292 14.43 -3.01 -28.43
C ASP A 292 14.75 -4.27 -29.25
N ASN A 293 15.55 -5.16 -28.68
CA ASN A 293 15.93 -6.44 -29.26
C ASN A 293 15.02 -7.60 -28.84
N GLY A 294 13.98 -7.35 -28.04
CA GLY A 294 12.93 -8.33 -27.79
C GLY A 294 12.32 -8.81 -29.12
N LEU A 295 11.90 -10.07 -29.17
CA LEU A 295 11.44 -10.70 -30.42
C LEU A 295 9.93 -10.50 -30.61
N TYR A 296 9.52 -10.14 -31.82
CA TYR A 296 8.13 -10.05 -32.24
C TYR A 296 7.78 -11.31 -33.04
N TYR A 297 7.13 -12.29 -32.42
CA TYR A 297 6.78 -13.56 -33.06
C TYR A 297 5.27 -13.70 -33.29
N TYR A 298 4.82 -13.23 -34.46
CA TYR A 298 3.42 -13.29 -34.88
C TYR A 298 3.30 -13.95 -36.25
N ASN A 299 2.28 -14.78 -36.43
CA ASN A 299 1.94 -15.46 -37.68
C ASN A 299 3.13 -16.21 -38.33
N GLY A 300 4.03 -16.74 -37.50
CA GLY A 300 5.22 -17.45 -37.95
C GLY A 300 6.31 -16.59 -38.62
N ILE A 301 6.22 -15.26 -38.54
CA ILE A 301 7.17 -14.35 -39.19
C ILE A 301 8.58 -14.55 -38.62
N LYS A 302 9.54 -14.84 -39.50
CA LYS A 302 10.97 -15.00 -39.19
C LYS A 302 11.83 -14.35 -40.26
N LEU A 303 12.96 -13.80 -39.83
CA LEU A 303 14.02 -13.29 -40.68
C LEU A 303 14.81 -14.46 -41.32
N ALA A 304 15.69 -14.13 -42.27
CA ALA A 304 16.52 -15.12 -42.97
C ALA A 304 17.47 -15.89 -42.05
N ASN A 305 17.80 -15.34 -40.86
CA ASN A 305 18.61 -16.01 -39.85
C ASN A 305 17.81 -17.01 -38.98
N GLY A 306 16.49 -17.14 -39.21
CA GLY A 306 15.61 -18.06 -38.50
C GLY A 306 15.03 -17.53 -37.18
N LEU A 307 15.39 -16.31 -36.75
CA LEU A 307 14.79 -15.63 -35.61
C LEU A 307 13.63 -14.72 -36.04
N PRO A 308 12.64 -14.47 -35.17
CA PRO A 308 11.66 -13.41 -35.38
C PRO A 308 12.36 -12.03 -35.47
N PRO A 309 11.75 -11.04 -36.14
CA PRO A 309 12.26 -9.67 -36.12
C PRO A 309 12.25 -9.13 -34.68
N THR A 310 13.18 -8.21 -34.40
CA THR A 310 13.16 -7.49 -33.12
C THR A 310 12.08 -6.41 -33.11
N VAL A 311 11.70 -5.94 -31.92
CA VAL A 311 10.78 -4.81 -31.75
C VAL A 311 11.26 -3.58 -32.54
N ALA A 312 12.54 -3.22 -32.45
CA ALA A 312 13.09 -2.10 -33.21
C ALA A 312 13.02 -2.30 -34.73
N GLN A 313 13.30 -3.52 -35.22
CA GLN A 313 13.19 -3.83 -36.65
C GLN A 313 11.76 -3.71 -37.15
N VAL A 314 10.77 -4.09 -36.34
CA VAL A 314 9.36 -3.91 -36.65
C VAL A 314 8.97 -2.43 -36.68
N GLN A 315 9.47 -1.62 -35.73
CA GLN A 315 9.24 -0.17 -35.72
C GLN A 315 9.86 0.53 -36.94
N GLU A 316 11.04 0.10 -37.37
CA GLU A 316 11.70 0.63 -38.57
C GLU A 316 11.05 0.17 -39.87
N ASN A 317 10.46 -1.03 -39.88
CA ASN A 317 9.83 -1.62 -41.05
C ASN A 317 8.52 -2.34 -40.70
N ALA A 318 7.41 -1.61 -40.82
CA ALA A 318 6.06 -2.12 -40.55
C ALA A 318 5.66 -3.36 -41.37
N SER A 319 6.33 -3.67 -42.50
CA SER A 319 6.07 -4.91 -43.25
C SER A 319 6.50 -6.19 -42.52
N LEU A 320 7.25 -6.06 -41.42
CA LEU A 320 7.63 -7.15 -40.53
C LEU A 320 6.60 -7.41 -39.41
N ALA A 321 5.54 -6.59 -39.31
CA ALA A 321 4.43 -6.78 -38.39
C ALA A 321 3.25 -7.47 -39.08
N VAL A 322 2.37 -8.07 -38.27
CA VAL A 322 1.01 -8.36 -38.71
C VAL A 322 0.25 -7.03 -38.81
N GLU A 323 -0.34 -6.75 -39.96
CA GLU A 323 -1.13 -5.54 -40.18
C GLU A 323 -2.44 -5.61 -39.38
N SER A 324 -2.59 -4.74 -38.39
CA SER A 324 -3.87 -4.47 -37.73
C SER A 324 -4.55 -3.29 -38.42
N VAL A 325 -5.76 -3.52 -38.94
CA VAL A 325 -6.57 -2.47 -39.56
C VAL A 325 -7.58 -1.99 -38.53
N TYR A 326 -7.44 -0.74 -38.10
CA TYR A 326 -8.39 -0.07 -37.21
C TYR A 326 -9.25 0.90 -38.00
N ASP A 327 -10.56 0.88 -37.74
CA ASP A 327 -11.47 1.88 -38.27
C ASP A 327 -11.14 3.25 -37.65
N ALA A 328 -11.35 4.32 -38.41
CA ALA A 328 -11.09 5.68 -37.92
C ALA A 328 -11.93 6.03 -36.67
N SER A 329 -13.09 5.39 -36.50
CA SER A 329 -13.93 5.52 -35.29
C SER A 329 -13.30 4.86 -34.06
N SER A 330 -12.62 3.73 -34.23
CA SER A 330 -11.97 3.02 -33.13
C SER A 330 -10.76 3.81 -32.63
N LEU A 331 -9.94 4.32 -33.54
CA LEU A 331 -8.80 5.20 -33.20
C LEU A 331 -9.26 6.48 -32.48
N ALA A 332 -10.33 7.12 -32.98
CA ALA A 332 -10.86 8.32 -32.33
C ALA A 332 -11.42 8.06 -30.93
N LEU A 333 -11.95 6.84 -30.67
CA LEU A 333 -12.41 6.44 -29.35
C LEU A 333 -11.22 6.17 -28.41
N GLU A 334 -10.20 5.46 -28.89
CA GLU A 334 -8.96 5.20 -28.15
C GLU A 334 -8.26 6.50 -27.76
N ASP A 335 -8.13 7.46 -28.69
CA ASP A 335 -7.60 8.80 -28.41
C ASP A 335 -8.42 9.52 -27.32
N LYS A 336 -9.76 9.40 -27.36
CA LYS A 336 -10.64 10.02 -26.36
C LYS A 336 -10.48 9.36 -24.99
N ILE A 337 -10.38 8.04 -24.91
CA ILE A 337 -10.15 7.33 -23.63
C ILE A 337 -8.77 7.67 -23.08
N SER A 338 -7.73 7.60 -23.91
CA SER A 338 -6.36 7.96 -23.50
C SER A 338 -6.30 9.38 -22.96
N SER A 339 -7.02 10.34 -23.56
CA SER A 339 -7.06 11.72 -23.06
C SER A 339 -7.70 11.88 -21.66
N LEU A 340 -8.46 10.89 -21.19
CA LEU A 340 -9.10 10.87 -19.87
C LEU A 340 -8.25 10.16 -18.81
N THR A 341 -7.45 9.18 -19.24
CA THR A 341 -6.67 8.31 -18.36
C THR A 341 -5.18 8.69 -18.33
N GLU A 342 -4.72 9.43 -19.33
CA GLU A 342 -3.31 9.77 -19.53
C GLU A 342 -3.15 11.27 -19.78
N SER A 343 -2.43 11.94 -18.88
CA SER A 343 -1.94 13.31 -19.11
C SER A 343 -0.78 13.59 -18.18
N ASP A 344 0.13 14.50 -18.59
CA ASP A 344 1.25 14.90 -17.73
C ASP A 344 0.77 15.47 -16.38
N GLU A 345 -0.36 16.17 -16.35
CA GLU A 345 -0.94 16.73 -15.10
C GLU A 345 -1.41 15.62 -14.17
N LEU A 346 -2.22 14.69 -14.67
CA LEU A 346 -2.70 13.54 -13.91
C LEU A 346 -1.54 12.65 -13.45
N TYR A 347 -0.60 12.33 -14.34
CA TYR A 347 0.54 11.48 -14.02
C TYR A 347 1.52 12.14 -13.04
N THR A 348 1.69 13.45 -13.11
CA THR A 348 2.44 14.19 -12.08
C THR A 348 1.74 14.08 -10.72
N LEU A 349 0.41 14.22 -10.68
CA LEU A 349 -0.36 14.08 -9.45
C LEU A 349 -0.27 12.65 -8.90
N ILE A 350 -0.44 11.62 -9.73
CA ILE A 350 -0.31 10.22 -9.32
C ILE A 350 1.11 9.93 -8.81
N ALA A 351 2.14 10.43 -9.52
CA ALA A 351 3.53 10.19 -9.15
C ALA A 351 3.91 10.87 -7.83
N THR A 352 3.35 12.04 -7.53
CA THR A 352 3.70 12.84 -6.35
C THR A 352 2.76 12.60 -5.16
N ASN A 353 1.47 12.35 -5.42
CA ASN A 353 0.44 12.12 -4.43
C ASN A 353 -0.70 11.23 -4.99
N MET A 354 -0.47 9.92 -5.02
CA MET A 354 -1.44 8.91 -5.47
C MET A 354 -2.80 8.97 -4.75
N PHE A 355 -2.82 9.37 -3.47
CA PHE A 355 -4.06 9.50 -2.71
C PHE A 355 -4.92 10.66 -3.18
N GLU A 356 -4.30 11.80 -3.44
CA GLU A 356 -4.99 12.97 -3.98
C GLU A 356 -5.49 12.69 -5.40
N ALA A 357 -4.71 11.98 -6.21
CA ALA A 357 -5.16 11.51 -7.52
C ALA A 357 -6.38 10.57 -7.43
N HIS A 358 -6.36 9.61 -6.51
CA HIS A 358 -7.48 8.69 -6.29
C HIS A 358 -8.74 9.45 -5.89
N LYS A 359 -8.62 10.35 -4.91
CA LYS A 359 -9.71 11.22 -4.49
C LYS A 359 -10.27 12.04 -5.66
N GLU A 360 -9.42 12.71 -6.42
CA GLU A 360 -9.83 13.57 -7.52
C GLU A 360 -10.57 12.77 -8.60
N PHE A 361 -10.09 11.56 -8.90
CA PHE A 361 -10.77 10.63 -9.78
C PHE A 361 -12.19 10.30 -9.29
N LEU A 362 -12.36 10.03 -8.01
CA LEU A 362 -13.67 9.68 -7.43
C LEU A 362 -14.64 10.86 -7.42
N GLU A 363 -14.16 12.05 -7.04
CA GLU A 363 -14.99 13.25 -6.94
C GLU A 363 -15.33 13.88 -8.30
N SER A 364 -14.38 13.87 -9.24
CA SER A 364 -14.46 14.66 -10.46
C SER A 364 -13.87 14.01 -11.71
N GLY A 365 -13.41 12.76 -11.62
CA GLY A 365 -12.91 12.01 -12.77
C GLY A 365 -13.93 11.87 -13.90
N LEU A 366 -13.44 11.45 -15.07
CA LEU A 366 -14.24 11.19 -16.27
C LEU A 366 -15.05 12.42 -16.73
N ASP A 367 -14.40 13.58 -16.84
CA ASP A 367 -15.00 14.87 -17.21
C ASP A 367 -16.09 15.36 -16.21
N GLY A 368 -15.90 15.12 -14.91
CA GLY A 368 -16.78 15.59 -13.83
C GLY A 368 -17.96 14.68 -13.51
N LEU A 369 -17.90 13.41 -13.94
CA LEU A 369 -18.94 12.41 -13.67
C LEU A 369 -18.71 11.62 -12.37
N GLY A 370 -17.48 11.61 -11.84
CA GLY A 370 -17.05 10.77 -10.73
C GLY A 370 -16.68 9.37 -11.22
N GLY A 371 -15.48 8.90 -10.82
CA GLY A 371 -14.75 7.86 -11.53
C GLY A 371 -15.14 6.42 -11.24
N ASP A 372 -15.55 6.08 -10.01
CA ASP A 372 -15.76 4.68 -9.63
C ASP A 372 -17.17 4.16 -9.94
N GLN A 373 -18.06 4.98 -10.51
CA GLN A 373 -19.44 4.55 -10.85
C GLN A 373 -19.62 4.13 -12.32
N TRP A 374 -18.52 4.09 -13.08
CA TRP A 374 -18.52 3.74 -14.50
C TRP A 374 -17.48 2.66 -14.79
N SER A 375 -17.89 1.62 -15.52
CA SER A 375 -16.91 0.76 -16.18
C SER A 375 -16.51 1.42 -17.48
N GLU A 376 -15.33 1.10 -18.00
CA GLU A 376 -14.87 1.63 -19.29
C GLU A 376 -15.88 1.36 -20.40
N PHE A 377 -16.40 0.13 -20.47
CA PHE A 377 -17.45 -0.25 -21.40
C PHE A 377 -18.71 0.61 -21.23
N ALA A 378 -19.21 0.74 -19.99
CA ALA A 378 -20.43 1.49 -19.72
C ALA A 378 -20.26 2.97 -20.07
N TYR A 379 -19.08 3.54 -19.82
CA TYR A 379 -18.75 4.91 -20.17
C TYR A 379 -18.71 5.09 -21.70
N MET A 380 -17.96 4.25 -22.42
CA MET A 380 -17.86 4.33 -23.87
C MET A 380 -19.22 4.18 -24.56
N VAL A 381 -20.00 3.17 -24.18
CA VAL A 381 -21.29 2.88 -24.85
C VAL A 381 -22.37 3.86 -24.41
N ASN A 382 -22.53 4.10 -23.11
CA ASN A 382 -23.68 4.85 -22.61
C ASN A 382 -23.43 6.35 -22.52
N TYR A 383 -22.20 6.79 -22.27
CA TYR A 383 -21.87 8.21 -22.20
C TYR A 383 -21.33 8.73 -23.53
N LEU A 384 -20.26 8.12 -24.08
CA LEU A 384 -19.66 8.54 -25.35
C LEU A 384 -20.45 8.13 -26.60
N LYS A 385 -21.39 7.18 -26.46
CA LYS A 385 -22.21 6.63 -27.57
C LYS A 385 -21.37 5.94 -28.64
N ALA A 386 -20.25 5.32 -28.24
CA ALA A 386 -19.44 4.48 -29.11
C ALA A 386 -20.22 3.25 -29.60
N SER A 387 -19.83 2.71 -30.77
CA SER A 387 -20.35 1.43 -31.22
C SER A 387 -19.79 0.29 -30.35
N LEU A 388 -20.50 -0.84 -30.30
CA LEU A 388 -20.01 -2.02 -29.58
C LEU A 388 -18.68 -2.54 -30.16
N ASN A 389 -18.49 -2.44 -31.48
CA ASN A 389 -17.26 -2.86 -32.14
C ASN A 389 -16.08 -1.96 -31.78
N ASP A 390 -16.27 -0.63 -31.83
CA ASP A 390 -15.22 0.31 -31.43
C ASP A 390 -14.87 0.14 -29.94
N THR A 391 -15.88 -0.11 -29.09
CA THR A 391 -15.68 -0.31 -27.65
C THR A 391 -14.89 -1.58 -27.35
N ASP A 392 -15.20 -2.68 -28.05
CA ASP A 392 -14.47 -3.96 -27.91
C ASP A 392 -12.99 -3.78 -28.29
N ILE A 393 -12.72 -3.10 -29.41
CA ILE A 393 -11.38 -2.77 -29.87
C ILE A 393 -10.65 -1.86 -28.87
N ALA A 394 -11.26 -0.74 -28.47
CA ALA A 394 -10.62 0.26 -27.61
C ALA A 394 -10.37 -0.24 -26.18
N SER A 395 -11.21 -1.13 -25.64
CA SER A 395 -10.96 -1.75 -24.33
C SER A 395 -10.05 -2.98 -24.39
N GLY A 396 -9.67 -3.45 -25.58
CA GLY A 396 -8.95 -4.71 -25.76
C GLY A 396 -9.71 -5.92 -25.18
N GLY A 397 -11.04 -5.84 -25.08
CA GLY A 397 -11.90 -6.84 -24.45
C GLY A 397 -12.03 -6.75 -22.91
N TYR A 398 -11.40 -5.77 -22.25
CA TYR A 398 -11.33 -5.66 -20.77
C TYR A 398 -12.16 -4.52 -20.15
N GLY A 399 -13.23 -4.05 -20.81
CA GLY A 399 -13.98 -2.87 -20.36
C GLY A 399 -14.90 -3.04 -19.12
N GLY A 400 -14.77 -4.13 -18.36
CA GLY A 400 -15.64 -4.46 -17.22
C GLY A 400 -15.20 -3.86 -15.88
N LEU A 401 -13.97 -3.36 -15.79
CA LEU A 401 -13.35 -2.84 -14.57
C LEU A 401 -13.59 -1.33 -14.39
N SER A 402 -13.25 -0.83 -13.20
CA SER A 402 -13.19 0.60 -12.90
C SER A 402 -11.99 1.23 -13.62
N PHE A 403 -12.13 2.47 -14.10
CA PHE A 403 -11.03 3.21 -14.75
C PHE A 403 -9.80 3.40 -13.87
N TRP A 404 -9.98 3.33 -12.55
CA TRP A 404 -8.88 3.59 -11.62
C TRP A 404 -7.69 2.65 -11.85
N ASP A 405 -7.96 1.37 -12.12
CA ASP A 405 -6.93 0.36 -12.41
C ASP A 405 -6.05 0.78 -13.59
N THR A 406 -6.70 1.10 -14.72
CA THR A 406 -6.06 1.61 -15.93
C THR A 406 -5.26 2.89 -15.68
N ILE A 407 -5.77 3.80 -14.84
CA ILE A 407 -5.13 5.09 -14.56
C ILE A 407 -3.82 4.93 -13.78
N TYR A 408 -3.82 4.21 -12.65
CA TYR A 408 -2.60 4.09 -11.84
C TYR A 408 -1.59 3.13 -12.49
N GLU A 409 -2.04 2.05 -13.13
CA GLU A 409 -1.16 1.14 -13.86
C GLU A 409 -0.54 1.84 -15.09
N GLY A 410 -1.28 2.73 -15.74
CA GLY A 410 -0.76 3.56 -16.84
C GLY A 410 0.45 4.41 -16.43
N LEU A 411 0.40 5.06 -15.26
CA LEU A 411 1.59 5.72 -14.72
C LEU A 411 2.70 4.72 -14.42
N TYR A 412 2.41 3.67 -13.65
CA TYR A 412 3.45 2.75 -13.21
C TYR A 412 4.17 2.09 -14.38
N PHE A 413 3.44 1.58 -15.38
CA PHE A 413 4.02 0.95 -16.56
C PHE A 413 4.72 1.93 -17.52
N SER A 414 4.45 3.23 -17.42
CA SER A 414 5.19 4.28 -18.14
C SER A 414 6.43 4.81 -17.40
N ALA A 415 6.79 4.24 -16.24
CA ALA A 415 7.98 4.65 -15.50
C ALA A 415 9.26 4.57 -16.35
N ALA A 416 10.06 5.64 -16.30
CA ALA A 416 11.33 5.78 -17.00
C ALA A 416 12.45 4.94 -16.35
N GLN A 417 12.36 4.69 -15.05
CA GLN A 417 13.31 3.84 -14.32
C GLN A 417 12.59 2.83 -13.45
N TRP A 418 13.18 1.64 -13.39
CA TRP A 418 12.68 0.51 -12.62
C TRP A 418 13.81 -0.13 -11.82
N LYS A 419 13.43 -0.79 -10.73
CA LYS A 419 14.33 -1.55 -9.87
C LYS A 419 13.82 -2.96 -9.62
N THR A 420 14.74 -3.87 -9.35
CA THR A 420 14.47 -5.20 -8.78
C THR A 420 15.48 -5.46 -7.66
N ILE A 421 15.39 -6.60 -6.98
CA ILE A 421 16.28 -6.96 -5.86
C ILE A 421 17.32 -7.97 -6.33
N ASP A 422 18.59 -7.69 -6.08
CA ASP A 422 19.70 -8.58 -6.38
C ASP A 422 19.59 -9.86 -5.54
N GLY A 423 19.71 -11.03 -6.16
CA GLY A 423 19.45 -12.31 -5.51
C GLY A 423 17.98 -12.62 -5.24
N GLY A 424 17.06 -11.78 -5.73
CA GLY A 424 15.63 -12.02 -5.81
C GLY A 424 14.77 -11.41 -4.70
N LEU A 425 13.51 -11.12 -5.01
CA LEU A 425 12.60 -10.38 -4.14
C LEU A 425 12.30 -11.07 -2.81
N ASN A 426 12.50 -12.39 -2.69
CA ASN A 426 12.43 -13.11 -1.41
C ASN A 426 13.36 -12.53 -0.35
N ARG A 427 14.45 -11.84 -0.73
CA ARG A 427 15.34 -11.20 0.26
C ARG A 427 14.62 -10.16 1.11
N LEU A 428 13.59 -9.49 0.56
CA LEU A 428 12.83 -8.47 1.30
C LEU A 428 12.10 -9.05 2.53
N PRO A 429 11.22 -10.07 2.41
CA PRO A 429 10.63 -10.70 3.60
C PRO A 429 11.66 -11.49 4.42
N LEU A 430 12.70 -12.07 3.81
CA LEU A 430 13.74 -12.79 4.57
C LEU A 430 14.50 -11.88 5.53
N ALA A 431 14.68 -10.60 5.19
CA ALA A 431 15.34 -9.63 6.05
C ALA A 431 14.62 -9.42 7.41
N PHE A 432 13.36 -9.85 7.55
CA PHE A 432 12.62 -9.78 8.80
C PHE A 432 12.93 -10.91 9.79
N HIS A 433 13.49 -12.04 9.34
CA HIS A 433 13.72 -13.21 10.21
C HIS A 433 14.41 -12.86 11.55
N PRO A 434 15.54 -12.12 11.57
CA PRO A 434 16.19 -11.76 12.83
C PRO A 434 15.29 -10.98 13.80
N LEU A 435 14.33 -10.24 13.27
CA LEU A 435 13.41 -9.41 14.04
C LEU A 435 12.18 -10.18 14.53
N VAL A 436 11.64 -11.09 13.72
CA VAL A 436 10.29 -11.65 13.93
C VAL A 436 10.27 -13.13 14.32
N ASP A 437 11.37 -13.88 14.21
CA ASP A 437 11.36 -15.34 14.42
C ASP A 437 10.87 -15.74 15.82
N ASN A 438 11.27 -15.01 16.86
CA ASN A 438 10.80 -15.25 18.24
C ASN A 438 9.36 -14.81 18.50
N HIS A 439 8.73 -14.15 17.52
CA HIS A 439 7.36 -13.65 17.59
C HIS A 439 6.43 -14.35 16.59
N THR A 440 6.94 -15.29 15.79
CA THR A 440 6.19 -15.89 14.69
C THR A 440 5.89 -17.35 14.98
N THR A 441 4.63 -17.74 14.80
CA THR A 441 4.23 -19.15 14.74
C THR A 441 3.82 -19.53 13.33
N MET A 442 4.65 -20.36 12.68
CA MET A 442 4.39 -20.95 11.36
C MET A 442 3.38 -22.11 11.43
N GLY A 443 2.86 -22.54 10.28
CA GLY A 443 1.98 -23.70 10.16
C GLY A 443 0.62 -23.56 10.85
N ARG A 444 0.18 -22.34 11.20
CA ARG A 444 -1.12 -22.07 11.84
C ARG A 444 -2.11 -21.44 10.87
N LYS A 445 -2.91 -22.28 10.23
CA LYS A 445 -4.00 -21.86 9.35
C LYS A 445 -5.27 -21.54 10.15
N ILE A 446 -5.57 -20.26 10.35
CA ILE A 446 -6.83 -19.83 10.96
C ILE A 446 -8.02 -20.26 10.09
N GLU A 447 -9.06 -20.76 10.73
CA GLU A 447 -10.30 -21.24 10.10
C GLU A 447 -11.56 -20.64 10.74
N ARG A 448 -11.48 -20.22 12.02
CA ARG A 448 -12.59 -19.56 12.70
C ARG A 448 -12.09 -18.40 13.56
N VAL A 449 -12.93 -17.38 13.67
CA VAL A 449 -12.73 -16.23 14.52
C VAL A 449 -13.99 -16.00 15.32
N GLN A 450 -13.83 -15.73 16.62
CA GLN A 450 -14.91 -15.33 17.51
C GLN A 450 -14.54 -14.03 18.21
N PHE A 451 -15.53 -13.17 18.43
CA PHE A 451 -15.36 -11.98 19.26
C PHE A 451 -16.21 -12.13 20.52
N ASN A 452 -15.58 -11.95 21.68
CA ASN A 452 -16.28 -11.91 22.95
C ASN A 452 -16.49 -10.44 23.35
N ALA A 453 -17.75 -10.00 23.35
CA ALA A 453 -18.12 -8.63 23.69
C ALA A 453 -18.00 -8.31 25.19
N GLU A 454 -18.00 -9.31 26.07
CA GLU A 454 -17.84 -9.11 27.52
C GLU A 454 -16.38 -8.83 27.88
N THR A 455 -15.45 -9.51 27.22
CA THR A 455 -14.01 -9.34 27.44
C THR A 455 -13.35 -8.40 26.43
N GLU A 456 -14.07 -8.02 25.38
CA GLU A 456 -13.56 -7.27 24.21
C GLU A 456 -12.34 -7.93 23.57
N GLN A 457 -12.38 -9.25 23.40
CA GLN A 457 -11.25 -10.03 22.89
C GLN A 457 -11.61 -10.86 21.66
N VAL A 458 -10.63 -11.03 20.78
CA VAL A 458 -10.70 -11.85 19.57
C VAL A 458 -10.07 -13.22 19.86
N ASN A 459 -10.82 -14.29 19.63
CA ASN A 459 -10.34 -15.66 19.71
C ASN A 459 -10.12 -16.21 18.29
N LEU A 460 -8.88 -16.54 17.97
CA LEU A 460 -8.47 -17.13 16.71
C LEU A 460 -8.38 -18.65 16.86
N GLN A 461 -8.98 -19.40 15.93
CA GLN A 461 -9.06 -20.85 16.00
C GLN A 461 -8.53 -21.52 14.74
N TRP A 462 -7.76 -22.58 14.95
CA TRP A 462 -7.17 -23.40 13.90
C TRP A 462 -7.21 -24.87 14.31
N ARG A 463 -6.80 -25.73 13.39
CA ARG A 463 -6.55 -27.15 13.63
C ARG A 463 -5.28 -27.55 12.89
N SER A 464 -4.62 -28.58 13.38
CA SER A 464 -3.36 -29.05 12.79
C SER A 464 -3.61 -29.85 11.52
N ASN A 465 -4.80 -30.44 11.38
CA ASN A 465 -5.21 -31.17 10.18
C ASN A 465 -6.68 -30.91 9.83
N TYR A 466 -6.99 -30.86 8.53
CA TYR A 466 -8.34 -30.65 8.03
C TYR A 466 -9.35 -31.77 8.37
N THR A 467 -8.89 -32.90 8.91
CA THR A 467 -9.76 -33.98 9.40
C THR A 467 -10.09 -33.86 10.90
N GLU A 468 -9.39 -33.01 11.64
CA GLU A 468 -9.64 -32.81 13.06
C GLU A 468 -10.97 -32.08 13.31
N THR A 469 -11.66 -32.48 14.37
CA THR A 469 -12.94 -31.90 14.81
C THR A 469 -12.78 -30.88 15.93
N GLU A 470 -11.70 -30.98 16.71
CA GLU A 470 -11.40 -30.07 17.81
C GLU A 470 -10.49 -28.94 17.31
N PHE A 471 -10.81 -27.71 17.73
CA PHE A 471 -10.03 -26.54 17.37
C PHE A 471 -9.09 -26.18 18.51
N GLN A 472 -7.83 -25.92 18.16
CA GLN A 472 -6.93 -25.14 18.98
C GLN A 472 -7.30 -23.67 18.87
N ASN A 473 -6.98 -22.88 19.89
CA ASN A 473 -7.28 -21.47 19.88
C ASN A 473 -6.30 -20.63 20.70
N SER A 474 -6.27 -19.34 20.41
CA SER A 474 -5.55 -18.33 21.18
C SER A 474 -6.35 -17.03 21.17
N THR A 475 -6.33 -16.31 22.28
CA THR A 475 -7.09 -15.07 22.48
C THR A 475 -6.16 -13.87 22.48
N TYR A 476 -6.64 -12.77 21.91
CA TYR A 476 -5.93 -11.50 21.70
C TYR A 476 -6.87 -10.32 22.01
N ASP A 477 -6.31 -9.20 22.43
CA ASP A 477 -7.08 -7.97 22.61
C ASP A 477 -7.49 -7.35 21.26
N TYR A 478 -6.60 -7.44 20.28
CA TYR A 478 -6.87 -7.08 18.88
C TYR A 478 -6.25 -8.10 17.93
N ALA A 479 -6.86 -8.24 16.75
CA ALA A 479 -6.28 -9.02 15.66
C ALA A 479 -6.14 -8.15 14.39
N VAL A 480 -4.93 -8.10 13.83
CA VAL A 480 -4.69 -7.52 12.51
C VAL A 480 -4.69 -8.65 11.49
N VAL A 481 -5.64 -8.64 10.57
CA VAL A 481 -5.85 -9.71 9.58
C VAL A 481 -5.24 -9.28 8.25
N ALA A 482 -4.05 -9.81 7.94
CA ALA A 482 -3.31 -9.56 6.70
C ALA A 482 -3.61 -10.58 5.59
N VAL A 483 -4.49 -11.55 5.87
CA VAL A 483 -4.90 -12.63 4.95
C VAL A 483 -5.87 -12.07 3.90
N PRO A 484 -5.71 -12.40 2.59
CA PRO A 484 -6.60 -11.89 1.55
C PRO A 484 -8.04 -12.41 1.70
N PHE A 485 -9.01 -11.61 1.23
CA PHE A 485 -10.43 -11.98 1.29
C PHE A 485 -10.80 -13.23 0.50
N SER A 486 -10.04 -13.59 -0.53
CA SER A 486 -10.12 -14.88 -1.23
C SER A 486 -9.99 -16.09 -0.29
N ILE A 487 -9.32 -15.92 0.86
CA ILE A 487 -9.18 -16.91 1.92
C ILE A 487 -10.10 -16.61 3.11
N VAL A 488 -10.16 -15.36 3.58
CA VAL A 488 -10.96 -14.99 4.77
C VAL A 488 -12.44 -15.31 4.57
N LYS A 489 -12.97 -15.23 3.33
CA LYS A 489 -14.35 -15.65 3.02
C LYS A 489 -14.66 -17.12 3.34
N LYS A 490 -13.64 -17.96 3.50
CA LYS A 490 -13.78 -19.38 3.86
C LYS A 490 -13.89 -19.58 5.38
N TRP A 491 -13.53 -18.57 6.19
CA TRP A 491 -13.53 -18.65 7.65
C TRP A 491 -14.95 -18.62 8.22
N ARG A 492 -15.10 -19.11 9.46
CA ARG A 492 -16.29 -18.78 10.27
C ARG A 492 -15.99 -17.50 11.04
N LEU A 493 -16.63 -16.40 10.64
CA LEU A 493 -16.41 -15.06 11.20
C LEU A 493 -17.53 -14.69 12.18
N PRO A 494 -17.29 -13.76 13.12
CA PRO A 494 -18.37 -13.13 13.88
C PRO A 494 -19.22 -12.24 12.95
N SER A 495 -20.35 -11.74 13.46
CA SER A 495 -21.20 -10.84 12.69
C SER A 495 -20.52 -9.50 12.46
N PHE A 496 -20.53 -9.02 11.22
CA PHE A 496 -20.09 -7.68 10.82
C PHE A 496 -21.25 -6.89 10.24
N PRO A 497 -21.12 -5.56 10.06
CA PRO A 497 -21.97 -4.82 9.14
C PRO A 497 -22.06 -5.52 7.78
N LEU A 498 -23.22 -5.42 7.12
CA LEU A 498 -23.44 -6.08 5.83
C LEU A 498 -22.45 -5.62 4.77
N THR A 499 -22.09 -4.34 4.75
CA THR A 499 -21.12 -3.79 3.80
C THR A 499 -19.75 -4.46 3.92
N MET A 500 -19.22 -4.57 5.14
CA MET A 500 -17.95 -5.29 5.38
C MET A 500 -18.05 -6.79 5.06
N SER A 501 -19.18 -7.43 5.39
CA SER A 501 -19.44 -8.82 5.03
C SER A 501 -19.46 -9.02 3.51
N ASN A 502 -20.06 -8.09 2.78
CA ASN A 502 -20.09 -8.10 1.32
C ASN A 502 -18.71 -7.87 0.73
N ALA A 503 -17.92 -6.97 1.30
CA ALA A 503 -16.54 -6.73 0.88
C ALA A 503 -15.70 -8.02 0.97
N ILE A 504 -15.76 -8.75 2.09
CA ILE A 504 -15.06 -10.02 2.27
C ILE A 504 -15.54 -11.07 1.24
N ASN A 505 -16.84 -11.13 0.97
CA ASN A 505 -17.41 -12.18 0.12
C ASN A 505 -17.26 -11.91 -1.38
N ASN A 506 -17.32 -10.64 -1.78
CA ASN A 506 -17.57 -10.22 -3.15
C ASN A 506 -16.43 -9.41 -3.79
N MET A 507 -15.33 -9.16 -3.06
CA MET A 507 -14.14 -8.56 -3.66
C MET A 507 -13.59 -9.50 -4.76
N PRO A 508 -13.59 -9.10 -6.04
CA PRO A 508 -13.01 -9.86 -7.14
C PRO A 508 -11.48 -9.86 -7.06
N TYR A 509 -10.88 -10.92 -7.61
CA TYR A 509 -9.44 -11.07 -7.73
C TYR A 509 -9.10 -11.60 -9.12
N GLU A 510 -7.94 -11.20 -9.64
CA GLU A 510 -7.38 -11.75 -10.86
C GLU A 510 -6.67 -13.09 -10.63
N ALA A 511 -6.46 -13.83 -11.72
CA ALA A 511 -5.63 -15.03 -11.74
C ALA A 511 -4.46 -14.85 -12.70
N ALA A 512 -3.30 -15.36 -12.28
CA ALA A 512 -2.07 -15.30 -13.04
C ALA A 512 -1.34 -16.64 -12.96
N CYS A 513 -0.68 -17.00 -14.04
CA CYS A 513 0.20 -18.16 -14.08
C CYS A 513 1.54 -17.81 -14.73
N LYS A 514 2.61 -18.28 -14.11
CA LYS A 514 3.99 -18.07 -14.52
C LYS A 514 4.71 -19.38 -14.74
N VAL A 515 5.55 -19.42 -15.76
CA VAL A 515 6.41 -20.57 -16.09
C VAL A 515 7.85 -20.09 -16.27
N ALA A 516 8.72 -20.59 -15.41
CA ALA A 516 10.15 -20.32 -15.44
C ALA A 516 10.92 -21.52 -16.02
N LEU A 517 11.81 -21.28 -16.98
CA LEU A 517 12.61 -22.28 -17.68
C LEU A 517 14.10 -21.99 -17.51
N GLU A 518 14.86 -22.95 -17.00
CA GLU A 518 16.31 -22.81 -16.86
C GLU A 518 17.06 -23.28 -18.12
N PHE A 519 18.02 -22.48 -18.54
CA PHE A 519 18.92 -22.77 -19.64
C PHE A 519 20.37 -22.80 -19.15
N LYS A 520 21.22 -23.61 -19.79
CA LYS A 520 22.64 -23.78 -19.46
C LYS A 520 23.46 -22.50 -19.59
N THR A 521 23.05 -21.62 -20.50
CA THR A 521 23.71 -20.36 -20.82
C THR A 521 22.68 -19.30 -21.16
N ARG A 522 23.10 -18.04 -21.13
CA ARG A 522 22.33 -16.85 -21.48
C ARG A 522 22.38 -16.61 -22.99
N PHE A 523 22.03 -17.62 -23.78
CA PHE A 523 22.23 -17.60 -25.24
C PHE A 523 21.56 -16.40 -25.93
N TRP A 524 20.48 -15.87 -25.36
CA TRP A 524 19.76 -14.68 -25.84
C TRP A 524 20.59 -13.38 -25.75
N GLU A 525 21.58 -13.31 -24.85
CA GLU A 525 22.51 -12.18 -24.74
C GLU A 525 23.62 -12.23 -25.80
N HIS A 526 23.71 -13.32 -26.59
CA HIS A 526 24.79 -13.57 -27.55
C HIS A 526 24.30 -13.66 -29.01
N TYR A 527 23.05 -13.31 -29.28
CA TYR A 527 22.58 -13.06 -30.64
C TYR A 527 23.30 -11.87 -31.27
N GLU A 528 23.22 -11.75 -32.60
CA GLU A 528 23.70 -10.57 -33.34
C GLU A 528 23.07 -9.29 -32.79
N ASN A 529 21.77 -9.33 -32.52
CA ASN A 529 21.03 -8.33 -31.75
C ASN A 529 20.76 -8.88 -30.34
N PRO A 530 21.59 -8.57 -29.33
CA PRO A 530 21.51 -9.20 -28.01
C PRO A 530 20.29 -8.72 -27.23
N ILE A 531 19.59 -9.65 -26.58
CA ILE A 531 18.45 -9.35 -25.70
C ILE A 531 18.97 -9.14 -24.28
N ILE A 532 18.85 -7.92 -23.75
CA ILE A 532 19.31 -7.57 -22.40
C ILE A 532 18.11 -7.22 -21.52
N GLY A 533 17.70 -8.17 -20.66
CA GLY A 533 16.52 -8.05 -19.83
C GLY A 533 15.23 -7.79 -20.63
N GLY A 534 14.22 -7.20 -19.98
CA GLY A 534 12.96 -6.81 -20.63
C GLY A 534 11.92 -7.91 -20.70
N CYS A 535 10.66 -7.49 -20.84
CA CYS A 535 9.50 -8.35 -21.13
C CYS A 535 8.93 -8.10 -22.55
N SER A 536 9.74 -7.54 -23.46
CA SER A 536 9.30 -7.07 -24.77
C SER A 536 9.20 -8.16 -25.83
N THR A 537 9.60 -9.41 -25.53
CA THR A 537 9.33 -10.52 -26.45
C THR A 537 7.86 -10.89 -26.37
N SER A 538 7.17 -10.78 -27.51
CA SER A 538 5.73 -10.95 -27.63
C SER A 538 5.40 -11.96 -28.72
N THR A 539 4.24 -12.61 -28.56
CA THR A 539 3.79 -13.64 -29.48
C THR A 539 2.28 -13.79 -29.52
N ASP A 540 1.76 -14.29 -30.65
CA ASP A 540 0.38 -14.76 -30.80
C ASP A 540 0.17 -16.24 -30.43
N ILE A 541 1.20 -16.95 -29.94
CA ILE A 541 1.02 -18.29 -29.39
C ILE A 541 0.06 -18.20 -28.18
N PRO A 542 -1.11 -18.87 -28.21
CA PRO A 542 -2.14 -18.69 -27.20
C PRO A 542 -1.68 -19.02 -25.79
N GLY A 543 -1.98 -18.13 -24.84
CA GLY A 543 -1.72 -18.38 -23.42
C GLY A 543 -0.25 -18.28 -22.99
N ILE A 544 0.68 -17.81 -23.84
CA ILE A 544 2.06 -17.52 -23.40
C ILE A 544 2.13 -16.23 -22.57
N GLY A 545 1.39 -15.19 -22.97
CA GLY A 545 1.46 -13.88 -22.32
C GLY A 545 2.83 -13.23 -22.54
N SER A 546 3.41 -12.65 -21.47
CA SER A 546 4.73 -12.01 -21.56
C SER A 546 5.89 -13.01 -21.40
N ILE A 547 6.95 -12.83 -22.19
CA ILE A 547 8.24 -13.51 -22.03
C ILE A 547 9.24 -12.50 -21.47
N CYS A 548 9.79 -12.79 -20.29
CA CYS A 548 10.72 -11.89 -19.61
C CYS A 548 12.11 -12.51 -19.42
N TYR A 549 13.14 -11.75 -19.76
CA TYR A 549 14.54 -12.12 -19.55
C TYR A 549 15.06 -11.51 -18.25
N PRO A 550 15.96 -12.19 -17.53
CA PRO A 550 16.58 -11.64 -16.33
C PRO A 550 17.24 -10.28 -16.55
N SER A 551 16.92 -9.32 -15.69
CA SER A 551 17.63 -8.02 -15.60
C SER A 551 18.87 -8.08 -14.69
N TYR A 552 19.12 -9.24 -14.07
CA TYR A 552 20.24 -9.48 -13.16
C TYR A 552 21.31 -10.36 -13.83
N ASN A 553 22.56 -10.21 -13.37
CA ASN A 553 23.72 -10.97 -13.84
C ASN A 553 23.88 -10.94 -15.37
N ILE A 554 23.69 -9.76 -15.97
CA ILE A 554 23.89 -9.52 -17.41
C ILE A 554 25.35 -9.81 -17.77
N ASN A 555 25.57 -10.50 -18.90
CA ASN A 555 26.86 -11.06 -19.32
C ASN A 555 27.44 -12.10 -18.32
N GLY A 556 26.61 -12.60 -17.41
CA GLY A 556 26.97 -13.65 -16.47
C GLY A 556 27.24 -14.98 -17.17
N THR A 557 28.00 -15.85 -16.50
CA THR A 557 28.23 -17.22 -16.96
C THR A 557 27.43 -18.22 -16.13
N GLY A 558 27.15 -19.39 -16.70
CA GLY A 558 26.40 -20.45 -16.04
C GLY A 558 24.89 -20.42 -16.32
N PRO A 559 24.12 -21.26 -15.62
CA PRO A 559 22.69 -21.39 -15.84
C PRO A 559 21.92 -20.10 -15.54
N ALA A 560 20.86 -19.85 -16.30
CA ALA A 560 19.98 -18.70 -16.12
C ALA A 560 18.55 -19.04 -16.52
N THR A 561 17.59 -18.30 -15.99
CA THR A 561 16.17 -18.67 -16.08
C THR A 561 15.36 -17.60 -16.82
N ILE A 562 14.73 -17.97 -17.93
CA ILE A 562 13.75 -17.11 -18.61
C ILE A 562 12.38 -17.34 -17.96
N LEU A 563 11.63 -16.27 -17.72
CA LEU A 563 10.19 -16.38 -17.51
C LEU A 563 9.54 -16.59 -18.88
N GLY A 564 9.41 -17.84 -19.31
CA GLY A 564 8.96 -18.21 -20.65
C GLY A 564 7.46 -18.02 -20.87
N SER A 565 6.70 -17.85 -19.79
CA SER A 565 5.31 -17.41 -19.87
C SER A 565 4.93 -16.66 -18.60
N TYR A 566 4.21 -15.57 -18.78
CA TYR A 566 3.49 -14.85 -17.74
C TYR A 566 2.14 -14.38 -18.28
N VAL A 567 1.09 -15.08 -17.90
CA VAL A 567 -0.30 -14.63 -18.12
C VAL A 567 -0.80 -13.96 -16.87
N SER A 568 -1.41 -12.78 -17.04
CA SER A 568 -1.88 -11.91 -15.97
C SER A 568 -3.37 -11.59 -16.03
N ASP A 569 -4.12 -12.24 -16.91
CA ASP A 569 -5.58 -12.18 -16.99
C ASP A 569 -6.25 -13.43 -16.42
N SER A 570 -7.43 -13.25 -15.82
CA SER A 570 -8.20 -14.36 -15.23
C SER A 570 -8.55 -15.48 -16.21
N GLU A 571 -8.78 -15.18 -17.49
CA GLU A 571 -9.18 -16.19 -18.48
C GLU A 571 -8.06 -17.22 -18.67
N TRP A 572 -6.84 -16.79 -19.02
CA TRP A 572 -5.71 -17.69 -19.18
C TRP A 572 -5.15 -18.20 -17.86
N GLY A 573 -5.08 -17.34 -16.83
CA GLY A 573 -4.60 -17.73 -15.50
C GLY A 573 -5.37 -18.92 -14.92
N GLN A 574 -6.70 -18.94 -15.11
CA GLN A 574 -7.56 -20.06 -14.67
C GLN A 574 -7.51 -21.25 -15.64
N ARG A 575 -7.45 -21.01 -16.97
CA ARG A 575 -7.34 -22.09 -17.96
C ARG A 575 -6.09 -22.93 -17.74
N TRP A 576 -4.95 -22.30 -17.48
CA TRP A 576 -3.71 -23.02 -17.20
C TRP A 576 -3.73 -23.80 -15.89
N ALA A 577 -4.56 -23.38 -14.92
CA ALA A 577 -4.76 -24.15 -13.70
C ALA A 577 -5.49 -25.48 -13.94
N SER A 578 -6.22 -25.63 -15.05
CA SER A 578 -6.96 -26.85 -15.39
C SER A 578 -6.11 -27.95 -16.04
N VAL A 579 -4.90 -27.62 -16.50
CA VAL A 579 -3.97 -28.58 -17.11
C VAL A 579 -2.87 -28.99 -16.14
N SER A 580 -2.25 -30.15 -16.40
CA SER A 580 -1.13 -30.63 -15.62
C SER A 580 0.07 -29.67 -15.71
N GLU A 581 0.93 -29.71 -14.69
CA GLU A 581 2.15 -28.91 -14.70
C GLU A 581 3.06 -29.25 -15.88
N ASP A 582 3.33 -30.53 -16.09
CA ASP A 582 4.22 -31.00 -17.17
C ASP A 582 3.70 -30.62 -18.56
N GLU A 583 2.38 -30.68 -18.78
CA GLU A 583 1.78 -30.28 -20.06
C GLU A 583 1.92 -28.78 -20.31
N HIS A 584 1.61 -27.92 -19.33
CA HIS A 584 1.78 -26.47 -19.48
C HIS A 584 3.27 -26.12 -19.67
N MET A 585 4.15 -26.78 -18.92
CA MET A 585 5.59 -26.55 -19.00
C MET A 585 6.15 -26.94 -20.37
N GLU A 586 5.76 -28.10 -20.90
CA GLU A 586 6.14 -28.55 -22.24
C GLU A 586 5.57 -27.61 -23.30
N TYR A 587 4.34 -27.13 -23.15
CA TYR A 587 3.73 -26.14 -24.05
C TYR A 587 4.58 -24.86 -24.13
N VAL A 588 4.98 -24.32 -22.98
CA VAL A 588 5.83 -23.11 -22.93
C VAL A 588 7.23 -23.40 -23.50
N LEU A 589 7.81 -24.57 -23.23
CA LEU A 589 9.09 -24.95 -23.82
C LEU A 589 9.01 -25.04 -25.36
N GLN A 590 7.93 -25.63 -25.90
CA GLN A 590 7.72 -25.66 -27.35
C GLN A 590 7.56 -24.26 -27.94
N ALA A 591 6.88 -23.34 -27.26
CA ALA A 591 6.83 -21.94 -27.66
C ALA A 591 8.22 -21.29 -27.67
N MET A 592 9.04 -21.52 -26.65
CA MET A 592 10.42 -21.03 -26.62
C MET A 592 11.27 -21.61 -27.76
N ILE A 593 11.08 -22.87 -28.13
CA ILE A 593 11.76 -23.51 -29.27
C ILE A 593 11.26 -22.93 -30.59
N GLU A 594 9.96 -22.66 -30.70
CA GLU A 594 9.38 -22.05 -31.89
C GLU A 594 9.93 -20.62 -32.10
N ILE A 595 10.05 -19.83 -31.03
CA ILE A 595 10.55 -18.45 -31.06
C ILE A 595 12.07 -18.40 -31.26
N HIS A 596 12.84 -19.16 -30.48
CA HIS A 596 14.31 -19.06 -30.46
C HIS A 596 15.04 -20.07 -31.35
N GLY A 597 14.34 -21.08 -31.85
CA GLY A 597 14.93 -22.20 -32.60
C GLY A 597 15.50 -23.30 -31.70
N ASP A 598 16.22 -24.26 -32.32
CA ASP A 598 16.74 -25.46 -31.65
C ASP A 598 17.70 -25.15 -30.49
N VAL A 599 18.30 -23.96 -30.46
CA VAL A 599 19.16 -23.53 -29.33
C VAL A 599 18.40 -23.57 -28.01
N ALA A 600 17.11 -23.23 -27.96
CA ALA A 600 16.32 -23.32 -26.73
C ALA A 600 16.21 -24.79 -26.26
N ARG A 601 15.99 -25.73 -27.19
CA ARG A 601 15.94 -27.17 -26.88
C ARG A 601 17.28 -27.68 -26.37
N GLU A 602 18.38 -27.30 -27.02
CA GLU A 602 19.73 -27.73 -26.67
C GLU A 602 20.22 -27.17 -25.33
N GLN A 603 19.83 -25.93 -25.04
CA GLN A 603 20.24 -25.20 -23.84
C GLN A 603 19.35 -25.49 -22.64
N PHE A 604 18.10 -25.95 -22.82
CA PHE A 604 17.22 -26.28 -21.70
C PHE A 604 17.86 -27.34 -20.79
N THR A 605 17.86 -27.09 -19.49
CA THR A 605 18.51 -27.99 -18.52
C THR A 605 17.60 -29.12 -18.05
N GLY A 606 16.30 -29.03 -18.35
CA GLY A 606 15.27 -29.89 -17.77
C GLY A 606 14.67 -29.32 -16.47
N LYS A 607 15.21 -28.23 -15.92
CA LYS A 607 14.69 -27.60 -14.70
C LYS A 607 13.71 -26.48 -15.02
N TYR A 608 12.63 -26.45 -14.25
CA TYR A 608 11.59 -25.45 -14.39
C TYR A 608 10.81 -25.24 -13.10
N ASN A 609 9.99 -24.20 -13.08
CA ASN A 609 8.94 -24.04 -12.09
C ASN A 609 7.69 -23.43 -12.72
N ARG A 610 6.52 -23.94 -12.33
CA ARG A 610 5.22 -23.35 -12.64
C ARG A 610 4.59 -22.80 -11.36
N ARG A 611 4.01 -21.60 -11.45
CA ARG A 611 3.17 -21.04 -10.38
C ARG A 611 1.91 -20.45 -10.99
N CYS A 612 0.78 -21.15 -10.84
CA CYS A 612 -0.53 -20.53 -11.02
C CYS A 612 -1.08 -20.17 -9.64
N TRP A 613 -1.26 -18.87 -9.36
CA TRP A 613 -1.60 -18.39 -8.00
C TRP A 613 -2.97 -18.87 -7.49
N VAL A 614 -3.90 -19.16 -8.41
CA VAL A 614 -5.21 -19.75 -8.07
C VAL A 614 -5.10 -21.15 -7.43
N LEU A 615 -3.99 -21.88 -7.68
CA LEU A 615 -3.73 -23.18 -7.08
C LEU A 615 -3.12 -23.08 -5.67
N ASP A 616 -2.72 -21.88 -5.23
CA ASP A 616 -2.19 -21.67 -3.89
C ASP A 616 -3.31 -21.78 -2.83
N PRO A 617 -3.23 -22.71 -1.86
CA PRO A 617 -4.25 -22.88 -0.83
C PRO A 617 -4.28 -21.77 0.24
N LEU A 618 -3.28 -20.89 0.26
CA LEU A 618 -3.12 -19.78 1.21
C LEU A 618 -3.37 -18.40 0.61
N GLU A 619 -3.53 -18.31 -0.71
CA GLU A 619 -3.85 -17.05 -1.41
C GLU A 619 -5.08 -17.22 -2.32
N SER A 620 -5.21 -18.37 -3.01
CA SER A 620 -6.32 -18.74 -3.91
C SER A 620 -6.65 -17.75 -5.04
N ALA A 621 -5.77 -16.80 -5.31
CA ALA A 621 -5.83 -15.81 -6.39
C ALA A 621 -4.50 -15.04 -6.46
N SER A 622 -4.34 -14.14 -7.44
CA SER A 622 -3.12 -13.33 -7.59
C SER A 622 -3.18 -12.01 -6.83
N TRP A 623 -4.13 -11.14 -7.16
CA TRP A 623 -4.32 -9.81 -6.53
C TRP A 623 -5.78 -9.36 -6.66
N ALA A 624 -6.21 -8.42 -5.83
CA ALA A 624 -7.54 -7.85 -5.89
C ALA A 624 -7.71 -7.02 -7.17
N ALA A 625 -8.91 -7.04 -7.78
CA ALA A 625 -9.22 -6.26 -8.98
C ALA A 625 -10.63 -5.68 -8.88
N PRO A 626 -10.86 -4.72 -7.98
CA PRO A 626 -12.20 -4.26 -7.62
C PRO A 626 -12.98 -3.78 -8.85
N THR A 627 -14.27 -4.09 -8.87
CA THR A 627 -15.17 -3.60 -9.93
C THR A 627 -15.78 -2.26 -9.53
N VAL A 628 -16.53 -1.67 -10.46
CA VAL A 628 -17.19 -0.37 -10.30
C VAL A 628 -17.98 -0.28 -8.99
N GLY A 629 -17.76 0.81 -8.27
CA GLY A 629 -18.41 1.21 -7.03
C GLY A 629 -17.81 0.56 -5.79
N GLN A 630 -16.85 -0.36 -5.94
CA GLN A 630 -16.28 -1.06 -4.79
C GLN A 630 -15.22 -0.25 -4.06
N HIS A 631 -14.46 0.64 -4.72
CA HIS A 631 -13.56 1.54 -4.01
C HIS A 631 -14.40 2.50 -3.16
N GLU A 632 -15.45 3.08 -3.76
CA GLU A 632 -16.41 3.96 -3.08
C GLU A 632 -17.08 3.33 -1.88
N LEU A 633 -17.51 2.09 -2.05
CA LEU A 633 -18.30 1.42 -1.03
C LEU A 633 -17.44 0.79 0.06
N TYR A 634 -16.29 0.20 -0.28
CA TYR A 634 -15.57 -0.69 0.63
C TYR A 634 -14.34 -0.08 1.29
N LEU A 635 -13.60 0.84 0.64
CA LEU A 635 -12.45 1.49 1.29
C LEU A 635 -12.83 2.13 2.64
N PRO A 636 -13.97 2.86 2.77
CA PRO A 636 -14.39 3.40 4.06
C PRO A 636 -14.67 2.33 5.13
N GLU A 637 -15.00 1.10 4.74
CA GLU A 637 -15.23 -0.01 5.68
C GLU A 637 -13.94 -0.67 6.15
N TYR A 638 -12.91 -0.75 5.31
CA TYR A 638 -11.58 -1.30 5.68
C TYR A 638 -10.85 -0.42 6.70
N PHE A 639 -11.27 0.82 6.74
CA PHE A 639 -10.76 1.92 7.53
C PHE A 639 -11.41 1.98 8.93
N LYS A 640 -12.27 1.01 9.25
CA LYS A 640 -12.93 0.84 10.54
C LYS A 640 -12.40 -0.39 11.26
N THR A 641 -12.41 -0.35 12.58
CA THR A 641 -12.13 -1.54 13.41
C THR A 641 -13.42 -2.27 13.67
N HIS A 642 -13.51 -3.52 13.22
CA HIS A 642 -14.70 -4.33 13.36
C HIS A 642 -14.46 -5.39 14.42
N ASN A 643 -15.14 -5.32 15.58
CA ASN A 643 -15.00 -6.33 16.65
C ASN A 643 -13.52 -6.58 17.03
N ASN A 644 -12.76 -5.51 17.25
CA ASN A 644 -11.31 -5.50 17.50
C ASN A 644 -10.45 -6.18 16.42
N MET A 645 -11.00 -6.32 15.21
CA MET A 645 -10.25 -6.75 14.02
C MET A 645 -10.00 -5.58 13.09
N ILE A 646 -8.78 -5.55 12.53
CA ILE A 646 -8.34 -4.58 11.54
C ILE A 646 -7.87 -5.37 10.32
N PHE A 647 -8.43 -5.12 9.15
CA PHE A 647 -8.05 -5.82 7.92
C PHE A 647 -6.98 -5.02 7.19
N VAL A 648 -5.91 -5.67 6.74
CA VAL A 648 -4.80 -5.05 6.00
C VAL A 648 -4.35 -5.94 4.84
N GLY A 649 -3.58 -5.39 3.90
CA GLY A 649 -3.16 -6.05 2.67
C GLY A 649 -3.55 -5.24 1.45
N GLU A 650 -2.93 -5.53 0.30
CA GLU A 650 -3.14 -4.76 -0.94
C GLU A 650 -4.61 -4.68 -1.38
N HIS A 651 -5.42 -5.70 -1.08
CA HIS A 651 -6.86 -5.70 -1.31
C HIS A 651 -7.67 -4.70 -0.47
N THR A 652 -7.03 -4.04 0.51
CA THR A 652 -7.60 -2.99 1.35
C THR A 652 -6.97 -1.62 1.09
N SER A 653 -6.15 -1.51 0.06
CA SER A 653 -5.50 -0.29 -0.40
C SER A 653 -6.21 0.27 -1.63
N TYR A 654 -5.79 1.44 -2.10
CA TYR A 654 -6.33 2.13 -3.28
C TYR A 654 -5.60 1.70 -4.56
N THR A 655 -4.39 1.13 -4.48
CA THR A 655 -3.74 0.43 -5.59
C THR A 655 -3.64 -1.06 -5.28
N HIS A 656 -3.60 -1.89 -6.32
CA HIS A 656 -3.61 -3.35 -6.19
C HIS A 656 -2.43 -3.97 -6.93
N ALA A 657 -2.14 -5.25 -6.66
CA ALA A 657 -1.02 -5.99 -7.29
C ALA A 657 0.41 -5.56 -6.91
N TRP A 658 0.61 -4.52 -6.10
CA TRP A 658 1.94 -4.02 -5.72
C TRP A 658 2.30 -4.25 -4.25
N ILE A 659 3.60 -4.47 -3.98
CA ILE A 659 4.12 -4.55 -2.59
C ILE A 659 3.89 -3.21 -1.87
N ALA A 660 4.00 -2.08 -2.56
CA ALA A 660 3.78 -0.75 -1.99
C ALA A 660 2.41 -0.66 -1.30
N SER A 661 1.35 -1.15 -1.96
CA SER A 661 -0.02 -1.20 -1.43
C SER A 661 -0.16 -2.11 -0.20
N ALA A 662 0.57 -3.22 -0.17
CA ALA A 662 0.63 -4.08 1.02
C ALA A 662 1.34 -3.41 2.20
N LEU A 663 2.42 -2.67 1.94
CA LEU A 663 3.14 -1.93 2.98
C LEU A 663 2.30 -0.75 3.51
N GLU A 664 1.72 0.05 2.61
CA GLU A 664 0.84 1.17 2.95
C GLU A 664 -0.28 0.69 3.87
N SER A 665 -1.03 -0.35 3.45
CA SER A 665 -2.12 -0.88 4.28
C SER A 665 -1.65 -1.43 5.63
N GLY A 666 -0.42 -1.95 5.72
CA GLY A 666 0.21 -2.38 6.98
C GLY A 666 0.54 -1.21 7.92
N VAL A 667 1.06 -0.10 7.38
CA VAL A 667 1.21 1.17 8.11
C VAL A 667 -0.17 1.64 8.54
N ARG A 668 -1.17 1.54 7.65
CA ARG A 668 -2.52 1.98 7.90
C ARG A 668 -3.18 1.29 9.08
N GLY A 669 -3.17 -0.04 9.08
CA GLY A 669 -3.73 -0.81 10.19
C GLY A 669 -3.01 -0.57 11.51
N SER A 670 -1.70 -0.27 11.48
CA SER A 670 -0.92 0.05 12.68
C SER A 670 -1.35 1.38 13.30
N VAL A 671 -1.50 2.41 12.48
CA VAL A 671 -2.00 3.72 12.90
C VAL A 671 -3.45 3.60 13.39
N GLN A 672 -4.28 2.81 12.73
CA GLN A 672 -5.64 2.48 13.20
C GLN A 672 -5.65 1.89 14.61
N LEU A 673 -4.79 0.90 14.87
CA LEU A 673 -4.67 0.32 16.20
C LEU A 673 -4.14 1.32 17.24
N MET A 674 -3.15 2.14 16.88
CA MET A 674 -2.62 3.16 17.79
C MET A 674 -3.71 4.17 18.17
N LEU A 675 -4.53 4.62 17.22
CA LEU A 675 -5.63 5.54 17.48
C LEU A 675 -6.77 4.89 18.26
N GLU A 676 -7.08 3.60 18.02
CA GLU A 676 -8.00 2.81 18.88
C GLU A 676 -7.58 2.80 20.35
N LEU A 677 -6.28 2.93 20.61
CA LEU A 677 -5.70 2.97 21.95
C LEU A 677 -5.37 4.39 22.44
N GLY A 678 -5.68 5.42 21.63
CA GLY A 678 -5.43 6.83 21.93
C GLY A 678 -3.97 7.29 21.77
N LEU A 679 -3.10 6.46 21.24
CA LEU A 679 -1.66 6.71 21.03
C LEU A 679 -1.42 7.62 19.80
N VAL A 680 -1.89 8.87 19.88
CA VAL A 680 -1.83 9.87 18.79
C VAL A 680 -0.39 10.24 18.43
N ASP A 681 0.49 10.39 19.42
CA ASP A 681 1.89 10.74 19.16
C ASP A 681 2.61 9.61 18.40
N GLU A 682 2.40 8.35 18.80
CA GLU A 682 2.93 7.18 18.10
C GLU A 682 2.35 7.02 16.69
N ALA A 683 1.05 7.26 16.52
CA ALA A 683 0.39 7.26 15.22
C ALA A 683 1.03 8.29 14.27
N LYS A 684 1.19 9.54 14.73
CA LYS A 684 1.86 10.60 13.96
C LYS A 684 3.31 10.25 13.62
N ALA A 685 4.08 9.74 14.58
CA ALA A 685 5.46 9.34 14.34
C ALA A 685 5.57 8.22 13.29
N THR A 686 4.61 7.29 13.29
CA THR A 686 4.53 6.21 12.29
C THR A 686 4.22 6.76 10.91
N VAL A 687 3.23 7.65 10.78
CA VAL A 687 2.91 8.34 9.52
C VAL A 687 4.09 9.16 9.01
N GLU A 688 4.71 9.95 9.88
CA GLU A 688 5.87 10.78 9.55
C GLU A 688 7.05 9.93 9.06
N LYS A 689 7.30 8.80 9.73
CA LYS A 689 8.39 7.92 9.33
C LYS A 689 8.12 7.30 7.98
N TRP A 690 6.94 6.72 7.77
CA TRP A 690 6.71 5.78 6.67
C TRP A 690 6.01 6.38 5.46
N MET A 691 5.31 7.50 5.59
CA MET A 691 4.49 8.04 4.50
C MET A 691 4.73 9.53 4.23
N ALA A 692 4.72 10.38 5.27
CA ALA A 692 4.72 11.84 5.09
C ALA A 692 6.03 12.42 4.51
N ARG A 693 7.11 11.63 4.44
CA ARG A 693 8.39 12.04 3.82
C ARG A 693 8.30 12.25 2.32
N TRP A 694 7.40 11.50 1.66
CA TRP A 694 7.35 11.40 0.21
C TRP A 694 6.02 11.86 -0.35
N ILE A 695 4.98 11.90 0.49
CA ILE A 695 3.61 12.21 0.13
C ILE A 695 3.10 13.25 1.13
N GLU A 696 2.39 14.28 0.68
CA GLU A 696 1.63 15.13 1.60
C GLU A 696 0.41 14.33 2.08
N VAL A 697 0.46 13.95 3.36
CA VAL A 697 -0.53 13.10 4.04
C VAL A 697 -1.54 13.92 4.82
#